data_AF-A0A9W7B732-F1
#
_entry.id   AF-A0A9W7B732-F1
#
_cell.length_a   1.000
_cell.length_b   1.000
_cell.length_c   1.000
_cell.angle_alpha   90.00
_cell.angle_beta   90.00
_cell.angle_gamma   90.00
#
_symmetry.space_group_name_H-M   'P 1'
#
loop_
_entity.id
_entity.type
_entity.pdbx_description
1 polymer ?
#
loop_
_entity_poly.entity_id
_entity_poly.type
_entity_poly.pdbx_seq_one_letter_code
_entity_poly.pdbx_strand_id
1 'polypeptide(L)'
;MKLLFAFTTAFVCVGNSFVLPSPPGPKFGPKFGPSPIYSQIRGGSSPASPTSEPPTPSPTPSRTVSLTNHINYDEVPDLPLVSTTPEWKALEEHAKEIEETHLRDYIMDDERCDAMHVLEDGIMLDYSRQRVTEKTLDLLSDLAEAQLLRSKMTSMYRGAPINFTEKRAVLHTALRSRKDSPLRPVVDGLDVVDEVHSVLEQIKKFTDMVREGEVTGYTGKQLRNIVSVGIGGSYLGPEFLHECLKTEPEGVNAALGYTLRFLSNVDPVDVERTCSELDPEETLIIIVSKTFTTAETMLNARTMRQWLWDFMGNDPEVVSKHVVACASTSATDKVRSFGISDDYFFRFWDWVGGRYSVCSAAGAVPISLVYGFDLFSKVLDGARSMDEHFIQKPLRRNIPMLMGLIGVWNMSFLKYNMRTTLPYAEALLKLPAHIQQLDMESNGKHVTRSGKEVDYLVGEVDFGEPGTNGQHSFFQLLHMGQAVPCDFIGFVKSQNDLVVDGETLSSHDELMTNFFAQPDALANGKTADELRAEGVPEWQIPHRTFHGNRPSMSLLLPKLTAFHVGQLLALYEHRTAVQGFVWDLNSFDQWGVELGKKLALGIKDKLVEGRAGRTIKADNPSTKRLLDYYVNSVNEDEEEETGRKQPGWGKNGPAGSDFARQPPQPHNLKDRGTKLN
;
A
#
# COMPACT_ATOMS: atom_id res chain seq x y z
N MET A 1 15.65 -25.64 -44.30
CA MET A 1 14.60 -24.89 -43.60
C MET A 1 15.20 -24.36 -42.31
N LYS A 2 15.41 -23.04 -42.26
CA LYS A 2 15.79 -22.28 -41.06
C LYS A 2 14.51 -22.05 -40.24
N LEU A 3 14.60 -21.99 -38.91
CA LEU A 3 14.16 -20.80 -38.20
C LEU A 3 14.92 -20.64 -36.89
N LEU A 4 15.50 -19.46 -36.76
CA LEU A 4 16.27 -18.89 -35.67
C LEU A 4 15.32 -17.97 -34.90
N PHE A 5 15.44 -17.87 -33.57
CA PHE A 5 15.10 -16.64 -32.87
C PHE A 5 16.16 -16.38 -31.79
N ALA A 6 17.04 -15.44 -32.10
CA ALA A 6 17.83 -14.69 -31.15
C ALA A 6 17.59 -13.22 -31.50
N PHE A 7 17.02 -12.45 -30.57
CA PHE A 7 16.96 -11.00 -30.70
C PHE A 7 18.21 -10.42 -30.04
N THR A 8 19.06 -9.82 -30.87
CA THR A 8 20.21 -9.02 -30.44
C THR A 8 19.82 -7.55 -30.58
N THR A 9 20.08 -6.79 -29.52
CA THR A 9 20.04 -5.33 -29.44
C THR A 9 20.93 -4.71 -30.51
N ALA A 10 20.40 -3.77 -31.30
CA ALA A 10 21.20 -3.02 -32.27
C ALA A 10 20.99 -1.51 -32.08
N PHE A 11 22.03 -0.88 -31.53
CA PHE A 11 22.32 0.54 -31.69
C PHE A 11 22.53 0.84 -33.18
N VAL A 12 21.90 1.91 -33.69
CA VAL A 12 22.20 2.44 -35.02
C VAL A 12 22.71 3.87 -34.85
N CYS A 13 24.04 4.01 -34.90
CA CYS A 13 24.70 5.25 -35.26
C CYS A 13 24.55 5.48 -36.78
N VAL A 14 24.10 6.67 -37.17
CA VAL A 14 24.27 7.18 -38.54
C VAL A 14 25.15 8.42 -38.46
N GLY A 15 26.39 8.29 -38.91
CA GLY A 15 27.27 9.42 -39.15
C GLY A 15 26.93 10.10 -40.48
N ASN A 16 27.06 11.42 -40.52
CA ASN A 16 27.20 12.17 -41.76
C ASN A 16 28.36 13.17 -41.61
N SER A 17 29.31 13.07 -42.54
CA SER A 17 30.49 13.91 -42.66
C SER A 17 30.17 15.24 -43.35
N PHE A 18 30.67 16.36 -42.83
CA PHE A 18 30.96 17.57 -43.59
C PHE A 18 32.23 18.26 -43.05
N VAL A 19 32.90 19.01 -43.92
CA VAL A 19 34.33 19.32 -43.92
C VAL A 19 34.57 20.86 -43.78
N LEU A 20 35.55 21.23 -42.93
CA LEU A 20 36.39 22.47 -42.82
C LEU A 20 35.79 23.81 -42.30
N PRO A 21 36.58 24.81 -41.80
CA PRO A 21 38.02 24.88 -41.39
C PRO A 21 38.32 25.59 -40.02
N SER A 22 39.57 25.54 -39.52
CA SER A 22 40.15 26.37 -38.41
C SER A 22 40.55 27.79 -38.89
N PRO A 23 41.11 28.76 -38.08
CA PRO A 23 41.43 28.92 -36.63
C PRO A 23 41.00 30.35 -36.09
N PRO A 24 41.61 31.06 -35.08
CA PRO A 24 42.58 30.74 -34.01
C PRO A 24 42.17 31.17 -32.56
N GLY A 25 42.96 30.74 -31.56
CA GLY A 25 42.72 30.90 -30.10
C GLY A 25 42.87 32.32 -29.49
N PRO A 26 42.88 32.46 -28.15
CA PRO A 26 44.14 32.38 -27.41
C PRO A 26 44.10 31.79 -25.98
N LYS A 27 45.32 31.71 -25.43
CA LYS A 27 45.83 31.16 -24.16
C LYS A 27 45.35 31.92 -22.90
N PHE A 28 45.27 31.25 -21.75
CA PHE A 28 46.19 31.38 -20.60
C PHE A 28 45.72 30.50 -19.42
N GLY A 29 46.67 29.81 -18.79
CA GLY A 29 46.46 28.93 -17.63
C GLY A 29 46.64 29.61 -16.27
N PRO A 30 46.99 28.87 -15.20
CA PRO A 30 46.14 28.78 -14.00
C PRO A 30 46.83 29.30 -12.72
N LYS A 31 46.10 29.33 -11.58
CA LYS A 31 46.64 29.02 -10.24
C LYS A 31 45.56 28.90 -9.15
N PHE A 32 45.62 27.76 -8.47
CA PHE A 32 45.02 27.45 -7.17
C PHE A 32 45.81 28.11 -6.01
N GLY A 33 45.14 28.38 -4.89
CA GLY A 33 45.76 28.57 -3.57
C GLY A 33 44.85 29.26 -2.54
N PRO A 34 44.97 28.97 -1.22
CA PRO A 34 43.84 28.52 -0.39
C PRO A 34 43.35 29.49 0.70
N SER A 35 42.24 29.11 1.36
CA SER A 35 41.65 29.60 2.64
C SER A 35 42.67 29.77 3.80
N PRO A 36 42.32 30.20 5.05
CA PRO A 36 41.02 30.52 5.68
C PRO A 36 41.07 31.77 6.63
N ILE A 37 40.00 32.05 7.41
CA ILE A 37 40.02 32.21 8.90
C ILE A 37 38.82 32.99 9.46
N TYR A 38 38.41 32.48 10.62
CA TYR A 38 37.40 32.83 11.62
C TYR A 38 37.52 34.21 12.31
N SER A 39 36.43 34.57 13.01
CA SER A 39 36.32 35.33 14.29
C SER A 39 36.14 36.86 14.22
N GLN A 40 35.01 37.35 14.76
CA GLN A 40 34.88 38.17 16.00
C GLN A 40 35.16 39.68 15.77
N ILE A 41 34.52 40.71 16.33
CA ILE A 41 33.67 40.92 17.51
C ILE A 41 33.19 42.40 17.49
N ARG A 42 31.98 42.66 18.01
CA ARG A 42 31.44 43.86 18.71
C ARG A 42 31.62 45.30 18.16
N GLY A 43 30.46 45.97 18.03
CA GLY A 43 30.05 47.02 18.99
C GLY A 43 30.33 48.48 18.64
N GLY A 44 29.27 49.28 18.47
CA GLY A 44 29.34 50.74 18.43
C GLY A 44 27.95 51.38 18.36
N SER A 45 27.68 52.29 19.30
CA SER A 45 26.39 52.85 19.74
C SER A 45 26.04 54.22 19.13
N SER A 46 24.75 54.41 18.72
CA SER A 46 23.82 55.60 18.78
C SER A 46 24.30 57.05 18.45
N PRO A 47 23.44 58.06 18.10
CA PRO A 47 21.99 58.23 18.44
C PRO A 47 21.01 58.85 17.37
N ALA A 48 19.70 58.62 17.61
CA ALA A 48 18.46 59.47 17.55
C ALA A 48 18.32 60.65 16.52
N SER A 49 17.20 61.01 15.84
CA SER A 49 15.72 60.75 15.81
C SER A 49 15.16 61.34 14.45
N PRO A 50 13.84 61.55 14.16
CA PRO A 50 12.57 61.03 14.68
C PRO A 50 11.49 60.60 13.62
N THR A 51 10.37 60.03 14.10
CA THR A 51 8.97 60.09 13.61
C THR A 51 8.54 59.43 12.28
N SER A 52 7.88 58.27 12.38
CA SER A 52 6.43 58.11 12.06
C SER A 52 6.02 56.63 12.23
N GLU A 53 5.09 56.35 13.14
CA GLU A 53 4.48 55.03 13.32
C GLU A 53 3.44 54.77 12.21
N PRO A 54 3.42 53.60 11.56
CA PRO A 54 2.26 53.15 10.80
C PRO A 54 1.20 52.55 11.74
N PRO A 55 -0.09 52.60 11.38
CA PRO A 55 -1.18 52.22 12.26
C PRO A 55 -1.14 50.71 12.57
N THR A 56 -1.41 50.39 13.82
CA THR A 56 -1.64 49.04 14.32
C THR A 56 -2.84 48.39 13.60
N PRO A 57 -2.70 47.17 13.06
CA PRO A 57 -3.87 46.43 12.59
C PRO A 57 -4.69 46.01 13.81
N SER A 58 -5.98 46.37 13.78
CA SER A 58 -6.99 45.92 14.72
C SER A 58 -6.99 44.39 14.85
N PRO A 59 -7.12 43.83 16.06
CA PRO A 59 -7.11 42.38 16.25
C PRO A 59 -8.36 41.78 15.61
N THR A 60 -8.16 41.07 14.50
CA THR A 60 -9.15 40.13 13.97
C THR A 60 -9.46 39.13 15.08
N PRO A 61 -10.73 38.85 15.40
CA PRO A 61 -11.05 37.90 16.45
C PRO A 61 -10.49 36.54 16.05
N SER A 62 -9.49 36.07 16.80
CA SER A 62 -9.09 34.67 16.84
C SER A 62 -10.36 33.86 17.16
N ARG A 63 -10.95 33.27 16.13
CA ARG A 63 -12.05 32.33 16.27
C ARG A 63 -11.40 31.06 16.82
N THR A 64 -11.28 31.00 18.14
CA THR A 64 -10.88 29.78 18.84
C THR A 64 -11.95 28.74 18.50
N VAL A 65 -11.64 27.83 17.58
CA VAL A 65 -12.52 26.70 17.27
C VAL A 65 -12.63 25.88 18.53
N SER A 66 -13.80 25.94 19.17
CA SER A 66 -14.10 25.11 20.32
C SER A 66 -14.03 23.64 19.88
N LEU A 67 -13.05 22.90 20.39
CA LEU A 67 -12.84 21.45 20.22
C LEU A 67 -13.95 20.59 20.87
N THR A 68 -15.16 21.13 21.05
CA THR A 68 -16.22 20.58 21.92
C THR A 68 -17.42 20.00 21.17
N ASN A 69 -17.43 20.00 19.84
CA ASN A 69 -18.48 19.30 19.08
C ASN A 69 -18.21 17.79 19.13
N HIS A 70 -18.65 17.16 20.21
CA HIS A 70 -18.69 15.70 20.33
C HIS A 70 -19.69 15.12 19.32
N ILE A 71 -19.20 14.28 18.41
CA ILE A 71 -20.04 13.53 17.48
C ILE A 71 -20.60 12.33 18.24
N ASN A 72 -21.93 12.23 18.35
CA ASN A 72 -22.58 11.02 18.85
C ASN A 72 -22.56 9.95 17.74
N TYR A 73 -21.88 8.84 17.98
CA TYR A 73 -21.80 7.69 17.07
C TYR A 73 -22.81 6.59 17.41
N ASP A 74 -23.51 6.68 18.55
CA ASP A 74 -24.55 5.74 18.96
C ASP A 74 -25.92 6.04 18.32
N GLU A 75 -26.11 7.28 17.87
CA GLU A 75 -27.28 7.70 17.09
C GLU A 75 -26.90 7.78 15.61
N VAL A 76 -27.82 7.34 14.74
CA VAL A 76 -27.75 7.56 13.29
C VAL A 76 -28.58 8.82 13.00
N PRO A 77 -27.99 10.03 13.05
CA PRO A 77 -28.74 11.23 12.72
C PRO A 77 -29.18 11.17 11.26
N ASP A 78 -30.42 11.60 10.99
CA ASP A 78 -30.91 11.83 9.63
C ASP A 78 -30.22 13.08 9.05
N LEU A 79 -28.96 12.91 8.64
CA LEU A 79 -28.15 13.96 8.04
C LEU A 79 -28.41 14.01 6.54
N PRO A 80 -28.55 15.21 5.95
CA PRO A 80 -28.58 15.33 4.49
C PRO A 80 -27.23 14.89 3.89
N LEU A 81 -27.24 14.51 2.60
CA LEU A 81 -26.02 14.17 1.88
C LEU A 81 -25.09 15.40 1.82
N VAL A 82 -23.78 15.18 1.89
CA VAL A 82 -22.78 16.27 1.76
C VAL A 82 -22.92 17.03 0.44
N SER A 83 -23.39 16.38 -0.62
CA SER A 83 -23.67 16.99 -1.93
C SER A 83 -24.72 18.09 -1.92
N THR A 84 -25.51 18.18 -0.84
CA THR A 84 -26.55 19.19 -0.66
C THR A 84 -26.09 20.41 0.14
N THR A 85 -24.89 20.38 0.73
CA THR A 85 -24.41 21.52 1.53
C THR A 85 -23.94 22.67 0.63
N PRO A 86 -23.99 23.93 1.13
CA PRO A 86 -23.52 25.08 0.37
C PRO A 86 -22.05 24.97 -0.05
N GLU A 87 -21.19 24.39 0.78
CA GLU A 87 -19.75 24.22 0.54
C GLU A 87 -19.49 23.28 -0.64
N TRP A 88 -20.25 22.19 -0.73
CA TRP A 88 -20.20 21.29 -1.88
C TRP A 88 -20.68 21.99 -3.15
N LYS A 89 -21.79 22.74 -3.09
CA LYS A 89 -22.30 23.51 -4.24
C LYS A 89 -21.33 24.59 -4.71
N ALA A 90 -20.60 25.21 -3.79
CA ALA A 90 -19.55 26.17 -4.13
C ALA A 90 -18.39 25.51 -4.89
N LEU A 91 -17.99 24.30 -4.50
CA LEU A 91 -16.98 23.52 -5.23
C LEU A 91 -17.48 23.05 -6.61
N GLU A 92 -18.75 22.66 -6.74
CA GLU A 92 -19.35 22.33 -8.06
C GLU A 92 -19.34 23.54 -9.01
N GLU A 93 -19.63 24.74 -8.51
CA GLU A 93 -19.55 25.95 -9.31
C GLU A 93 -18.10 26.32 -9.65
N HIS A 94 -17.20 26.23 -8.67
CA HIS A 94 -15.80 26.52 -8.89
C HIS A 94 -15.13 25.54 -9.87
N ALA A 95 -15.59 24.29 -9.95
CA ALA A 95 -15.09 23.33 -10.94
C ALA A 95 -15.29 23.82 -12.38
N LYS A 96 -16.39 24.53 -12.67
CA LYS A 96 -16.64 25.15 -13.98
C LYS A 96 -15.66 26.26 -14.28
N GLU A 97 -15.23 27.03 -13.27
CA GLU A 97 -14.18 28.03 -13.44
C GLU A 97 -12.83 27.37 -13.74
N ILE A 98 -12.53 26.25 -13.08
CA ILE A 98 -11.29 25.48 -13.27
C ILE A 98 -11.25 24.79 -14.65
N GLU A 99 -12.40 24.41 -15.21
CA GLU A 99 -12.49 23.82 -16.57
C GLU A 99 -11.84 24.71 -17.64
N GLU A 100 -11.95 26.03 -17.50
CA GLU A 100 -11.40 27.04 -18.44
C GLU A 100 -9.89 27.29 -18.27
N THR A 101 -9.23 26.56 -17.37
CA THR A 101 -7.82 26.77 -17.01
C THR A 101 -6.94 25.59 -17.41
N HIS A 102 -5.66 25.88 -17.66
CA HIS A 102 -4.68 24.88 -18.06
C HIS A 102 -3.45 24.91 -17.15
N LEU A 103 -2.97 23.73 -16.73
CA LEU A 103 -1.81 23.59 -15.84
C LEU A 103 -0.54 24.28 -16.37
N ARG A 104 -0.28 24.23 -17.68
CA ARG A 104 0.81 24.99 -18.33
C ARG A 104 0.90 26.47 -17.94
N ASP A 105 -0.24 27.14 -17.72
CA ASP A 105 -0.23 28.57 -17.34
C ASP A 105 0.03 28.68 -15.83
N TYR A 106 -0.58 27.78 -15.06
CA TYR A 106 -0.47 27.71 -13.60
C TYR A 106 0.92 27.36 -13.09
N ILE A 107 1.71 26.58 -13.82
CA ILE A 107 3.08 26.23 -13.40
C ILE A 107 4.10 27.32 -13.76
N MET A 108 3.71 28.31 -14.56
CA MET A 108 4.52 29.49 -14.89
C MET A 108 4.25 30.67 -13.95
N ASP A 109 3.29 30.54 -13.05
CA ASP A 109 3.00 31.50 -11.99
C ASP A 109 3.82 31.13 -10.74
N ASP A 110 4.95 31.83 -10.56
CA ASP A 110 5.89 31.59 -9.47
C ASP A 110 5.22 31.73 -8.08
N GLU A 111 4.36 32.73 -7.90
CA GLU A 111 3.68 32.98 -6.61
C GLU A 111 2.72 31.84 -6.28
N ARG A 112 1.97 31.36 -7.29
CA ARG A 112 1.12 30.19 -7.12
C ARG A 112 1.94 28.93 -6.83
N CYS A 113 3.02 28.67 -7.56
CA CYS A 113 3.88 27.51 -7.33
C CYS A 113 4.46 27.52 -5.92
N ASP A 114 4.90 28.68 -5.42
CA ASP A 114 5.37 28.87 -4.05
C ASP A 114 4.27 28.60 -3.01
N ALA A 115 3.01 28.94 -3.31
CA ALA A 115 1.87 28.63 -2.45
C ALA A 115 1.43 27.14 -2.47
N MET A 116 1.78 26.41 -3.53
CA MET A 116 1.31 25.04 -3.80
C MET A 116 2.35 23.96 -3.51
N HIS A 117 3.17 24.17 -2.47
CA HIS A 117 4.02 23.15 -1.89
C HIS A 117 4.03 23.23 -0.36
N VAL A 118 4.41 22.13 0.30
CA VAL A 118 4.70 22.10 1.74
C VAL A 118 5.93 21.25 2.01
N LEU A 119 6.78 21.71 2.92
CA LEU A 119 7.92 20.96 3.45
C LEU A 119 7.72 20.74 4.95
N GLU A 120 7.36 19.52 5.32
CA GLU A 120 7.08 19.13 6.71
C GLU A 120 7.69 17.77 7.01
N ASP A 121 8.30 17.63 8.19
CA ASP A 121 8.85 16.36 8.69
C ASP A 121 9.74 15.62 7.69
N GLY A 122 10.50 16.39 6.90
CA GLY A 122 11.43 15.90 5.88
C GLY A 122 10.78 15.54 4.53
N ILE A 123 9.47 15.70 4.39
CA ILE A 123 8.71 15.39 3.18
C ILE A 123 8.38 16.69 2.45
N MET A 124 8.86 16.83 1.21
CA MET A 124 8.39 17.85 0.28
C MET A 124 7.19 17.30 -0.47
N LEU A 125 6.02 17.90 -0.30
CA LEU A 125 4.86 17.69 -1.17
C LEU A 125 4.72 18.90 -2.09
N ASP A 126 4.96 18.71 -3.39
CA ASP A 126 4.62 19.65 -4.45
C ASP A 126 3.30 19.22 -5.08
N TYR A 127 2.29 20.08 -5.00
CA TYR A 127 0.98 19.86 -5.59
C TYR A 127 0.60 21.01 -6.54
N SER A 128 1.58 21.77 -7.03
CA SER A 128 1.43 22.86 -8.01
C SER A 128 0.85 22.37 -9.35
N ARG A 129 1.09 21.10 -9.68
CA ARG A 129 0.58 20.40 -10.87
C ARG A 129 -0.79 19.78 -10.65
N GLN A 130 -1.50 20.13 -9.58
CA GLN A 130 -2.92 19.86 -9.43
C GLN A 130 -3.75 20.99 -10.03
N ARG A 131 -4.94 20.68 -10.55
CA ARG A 131 -5.89 21.67 -11.07
C ARG A 131 -6.62 22.37 -9.92
N VAL A 132 -5.85 23.08 -9.11
CA VAL A 132 -6.27 23.79 -7.89
C VAL A 132 -5.69 25.20 -7.88
N THR A 133 -6.39 26.10 -7.19
CA THR A 133 -5.98 27.48 -6.88
C THR A 133 -6.08 27.71 -5.38
N GLU A 134 -5.64 28.86 -4.89
CA GLU A 134 -5.85 29.22 -3.48
C GLU A 134 -7.33 29.21 -3.10
N LYS A 135 -8.20 29.71 -3.99
CA LYS A 135 -9.66 29.65 -3.85
C LYS A 135 -10.16 28.21 -3.76
N THR A 136 -9.63 27.30 -4.56
CA THR A 136 -9.99 25.87 -4.47
C THR A 136 -9.68 25.32 -3.08
N LEU A 137 -8.50 25.62 -2.54
CA LEU A 137 -8.08 25.15 -1.23
C LEU A 137 -8.88 25.78 -0.08
N ASP A 138 -9.32 27.04 -0.23
CA ASP A 138 -10.23 27.69 0.73
C ASP A 138 -11.58 26.96 0.75
N LEU A 139 -12.17 26.72 -0.42
CA LEU A 139 -13.44 26.00 -0.54
C LEU A 139 -13.36 24.55 -0.03
N LEU A 140 -12.24 23.86 -0.28
CA LEU A 140 -11.99 22.53 0.30
C LEU A 140 -11.83 22.59 1.83
N SER A 141 -11.26 23.67 2.36
CA SER A 141 -11.16 23.89 3.79
C SER A 141 -12.53 24.12 4.41
N ASP A 142 -13.38 24.94 3.78
CA ASP A 142 -14.76 25.16 4.20
C ASP A 142 -15.56 23.85 4.23
N LEU A 143 -15.43 23.02 3.18
CA LEU A 143 -16.05 21.69 3.14
C LEU A 143 -15.55 20.80 4.29
N ALA A 144 -14.24 20.79 4.55
CA ALA A 144 -13.64 20.00 5.62
C ALA A 144 -14.15 20.43 7.01
N GLU A 145 -14.32 21.73 7.22
CA GLU A 145 -14.90 22.30 8.44
C GLU A 145 -16.38 21.92 8.58
N ALA A 146 -17.17 22.07 7.51
CA ALA A 146 -18.58 21.69 7.47
C ALA A 146 -18.79 20.19 7.76
N GLN A 147 -17.86 19.33 7.31
CA GLN A 147 -17.86 17.90 7.57
C GLN A 147 -17.26 17.50 8.93
N LEU A 148 -16.89 18.48 9.77
CA LEU A 148 -16.31 18.28 11.11
C LEU A 148 -15.05 17.41 11.08
N LEU A 149 -14.22 17.55 10.05
CA LEU A 149 -13.05 16.67 9.82
C LEU A 149 -12.14 16.57 11.05
N ARG A 150 -11.81 17.69 11.69
CA ARG A 150 -10.98 17.71 12.91
C ARG A 150 -11.59 16.95 14.08
N SER A 151 -12.92 17.03 14.25
CA SER A 151 -13.63 16.27 15.29
C SER A 151 -13.63 14.77 14.98
N LYS A 152 -13.81 14.38 13.72
CA LYS A 152 -13.73 12.98 13.28
C LYS A 152 -12.31 12.41 13.50
N MET A 153 -11.27 13.16 13.13
CA MET A 153 -9.87 12.83 13.43
C MET A 153 -9.62 12.66 14.93
N THR A 154 -10.08 13.61 15.75
CA THR A 154 -9.94 13.54 17.21
C THR A 154 -10.68 12.33 17.79
N SER A 155 -11.85 12.00 17.26
CA SER A 155 -12.65 10.84 17.66
C SER A 155 -11.93 9.53 17.36
N MET A 156 -11.26 9.42 16.20
CA MET A 156 -10.37 8.31 15.87
C MET A 156 -9.27 8.15 16.91
N TYR A 157 -8.51 9.21 17.18
CA TYR A 157 -7.39 9.19 18.14
C TYR A 157 -7.81 8.86 19.58
N ARG A 158 -9.02 9.26 19.98
CA ARG A 158 -9.56 8.99 21.33
C ARG A 158 -10.21 7.63 21.48
N GLY A 159 -10.31 6.85 20.39
CA GLY A 159 -10.92 5.52 20.44
C GLY A 159 -12.44 5.54 20.49
N ALA A 160 -13.08 6.60 20.00
CA ALA A 160 -14.53 6.59 19.81
C ALA A 160 -14.92 5.51 18.78
N PRO A 161 -16.14 4.94 18.87
CA PRO A 161 -16.59 3.87 17.99
C PRO A 161 -16.96 4.38 16.58
N ILE A 162 -15.99 4.98 15.87
CA ILE A 162 -16.21 5.63 14.58
C ILE A 162 -16.46 4.64 13.44
N ASN A 163 -16.13 3.35 13.63
CA ASN A 163 -16.65 2.28 12.79
C ASN A 163 -18.06 1.95 13.28
N PHE A 164 -19.02 2.76 12.84
CA PHE A 164 -20.37 2.79 13.40
C PHE A 164 -21.23 1.58 12.98
N THR A 165 -20.96 0.94 11.84
CA THR A 165 -21.72 -0.25 11.40
C THR A 165 -21.34 -1.50 12.19
N GLU A 166 -20.11 -1.55 12.71
CA GLU A 166 -19.63 -2.64 13.57
C GLU A 166 -19.54 -2.24 15.06
N LYS A 167 -19.83 -0.97 15.39
CA LYS A 167 -19.71 -0.37 16.73
C LYS A 167 -18.31 -0.55 17.34
N ARG A 168 -17.27 -0.26 16.57
CA ARG A 168 -15.87 -0.45 16.96
C ARG A 168 -15.07 0.84 16.94
N ALA A 169 -14.12 0.94 17.86
CA ALA A 169 -13.05 1.92 17.77
C ALA A 169 -12.16 1.65 16.55
N VAL A 170 -11.42 2.67 16.12
CA VAL A 170 -10.43 2.60 15.05
C VAL A 170 -9.15 3.22 15.55
N LEU A 171 -8.18 2.38 15.93
CA LEU A 171 -7.05 2.80 16.77
C LEU A 171 -5.70 2.29 16.26
N HIS A 172 -5.52 2.13 14.94
CA HIS A 172 -4.23 1.73 14.37
C HIS A 172 -3.09 2.68 14.74
N THR A 173 -3.37 3.96 15.02
CA THR A 173 -2.40 4.94 15.55
C THR A 173 -1.89 4.58 16.95
N ALA A 174 -2.70 3.90 17.78
CA ALA A 174 -2.28 3.46 19.11
C ALA A 174 -1.20 2.38 19.07
N LEU A 175 -1.10 1.60 17.98
CA LEU A 175 -0.09 0.56 17.76
C LEU A 175 1.35 1.09 17.75
N ARG A 176 1.49 2.39 17.46
CA ARG A 176 2.76 3.10 17.31
C ARG A 176 2.91 4.27 18.29
N SER A 177 1.94 4.45 19.19
CA SER A 177 1.98 5.47 20.25
C SER A 177 3.13 5.22 21.21
N ARG A 178 3.71 6.29 21.75
CA ARG A 178 4.71 6.19 22.81
C ARG A 178 4.11 5.58 24.08
N LYS A 179 4.93 4.85 24.83
CA LYS A 179 4.54 4.26 26.12
C LYS A 179 4.11 5.32 27.13
N ASP A 180 4.78 6.47 27.11
CA ASP A 180 4.51 7.63 27.96
C ASP A 180 3.52 8.63 27.34
N SER A 181 2.75 8.21 26.32
CA SER A 181 1.77 9.08 25.67
C SER A 181 0.75 9.63 26.68
N PRO A 182 0.47 10.96 26.65
CA PRO A 182 -0.55 11.55 27.50
C PRO A 182 -1.97 11.13 27.07
N LEU A 183 -2.14 10.72 25.82
CA LEU A 183 -3.41 10.21 25.30
C LEU A 183 -3.47 8.69 25.51
N ARG A 184 -4.33 8.28 26.43
CA ARG A 184 -4.49 6.89 26.87
C ARG A 184 -5.93 6.43 26.56
N PRO A 185 -6.25 6.08 25.30
CA PRO A 185 -7.59 5.63 24.95
C PRO A 185 -7.90 4.33 25.71
N VAL A 186 -9.12 4.24 26.22
CA VAL A 186 -9.62 3.07 26.94
C VAL A 186 -10.70 2.40 26.10
N VAL A 187 -10.51 1.12 25.80
CA VAL A 187 -11.48 0.29 25.09
C VAL A 187 -11.77 -0.94 25.94
N ASP A 188 -13.05 -1.24 26.15
CA ASP A 188 -13.51 -2.36 27.00
C ASP A 188 -12.90 -2.35 28.41
N GLY A 189 -12.63 -1.16 28.95
CA GLY A 189 -12.05 -0.97 30.29
C GLY A 189 -10.52 -1.15 30.38
N LEU A 190 -9.84 -1.37 29.25
CA LEU A 190 -8.38 -1.56 29.18
C LEU A 190 -7.67 -0.34 28.58
N ASP A 191 -6.53 0.04 29.15
CA ASP A 191 -5.62 1.03 28.56
C ASP A 191 -4.97 0.44 27.32
N VAL A 192 -5.34 0.96 26.15
CA VAL A 192 -4.89 0.42 24.86
C VAL A 192 -3.38 0.56 24.68
N VAL A 193 -2.76 1.62 25.20
CA VAL A 193 -1.32 1.85 25.03
C VAL A 193 -0.53 0.81 25.83
N ASP A 194 -0.92 0.54 27.08
CA ASP A 194 -0.25 -0.47 27.91
C ASP A 194 -0.39 -1.88 27.29
N GLU A 195 -1.58 -2.20 26.77
CA GLU A 195 -1.83 -3.47 26.06
C GLU A 195 -0.96 -3.62 24.81
N VAL A 196 -0.80 -2.56 24.01
CA VAL A 196 0.09 -2.53 22.83
C VAL A 196 1.54 -2.77 23.23
N HIS A 197 2.06 -2.01 24.19
CA HIS A 197 3.45 -2.13 24.62
C HIS A 197 3.76 -3.48 25.24
N SER A 198 2.79 -4.10 25.93
CA SER A 198 2.94 -5.48 26.41
C SER A 198 3.15 -6.49 25.28
N VAL A 199 2.39 -6.37 24.19
CA VAL A 199 2.55 -7.26 23.02
C VAL A 199 3.85 -6.97 22.29
N LEU A 200 4.23 -5.70 22.13
CA LEU A 200 5.51 -5.33 21.50
C LEU A 200 6.72 -5.88 22.27
N GLU A 201 6.70 -5.83 23.60
CA GLU A 201 7.73 -6.43 24.46
C GLU A 201 7.78 -7.96 24.29
N GLN A 202 6.62 -8.63 24.23
CA GLN A 202 6.53 -10.07 23.98
C GLN A 202 7.14 -10.42 22.62
N ILE A 203 6.82 -9.65 21.57
CA ILE A 203 7.35 -9.84 20.21
C ILE A 203 8.86 -9.65 20.22
N LYS A 204 9.36 -8.54 20.78
CA LYS A 204 10.80 -8.27 20.86
C LYS A 204 11.54 -9.45 21.49
N LYS A 205 11.10 -9.87 22.69
CA LYS A 205 11.70 -10.99 23.39
C LYS A 205 11.69 -12.26 22.55
N PHE A 206 10.55 -12.60 21.93
CA PHE A 206 10.44 -13.79 21.10
C PHE A 206 11.39 -13.74 19.89
N THR A 207 11.40 -12.62 19.15
CA THR A 207 12.22 -12.52 17.95
C THR A 207 13.70 -12.49 18.25
N ASP A 208 14.10 -11.89 19.37
CA ASP A 208 15.49 -11.92 19.83
C ASP A 208 15.92 -13.36 20.15
N MET A 209 15.13 -14.12 20.92
CA MET A 209 15.43 -15.52 21.25
C MET A 209 15.51 -16.43 20.00
N VAL A 210 14.64 -16.23 19.00
CA VAL A 210 14.74 -16.99 17.73
C VAL A 210 16.01 -16.62 16.98
N ARG A 211 16.33 -15.33 16.91
CA ARG A 211 17.49 -14.84 16.14
C ARG A 211 18.83 -15.20 16.77
N GLU A 212 18.86 -15.25 18.10
CA GLU A 212 20.01 -15.68 18.91
C GLU A 212 20.16 -17.22 18.96
N GLY A 213 19.16 -17.96 18.48
CA GLY A 213 19.18 -19.42 18.43
C GLY A 213 18.80 -20.10 19.75
N GLU A 214 18.23 -19.37 20.70
CA GLU A 214 17.69 -19.92 21.95
C GLU A 214 16.39 -20.70 21.70
N VAL A 215 15.56 -20.21 20.78
CA VAL A 215 14.39 -20.92 20.28
C VAL A 215 14.78 -21.66 18.99
N THR A 216 14.80 -22.98 19.07
CA THR A 216 15.12 -23.87 17.96
C THR A 216 13.89 -24.63 17.47
N GLY A 217 13.98 -25.14 16.24
CA GLY A 217 13.00 -26.07 15.68
C GLY A 217 13.00 -27.40 16.41
N TYR A 218 12.07 -28.27 16.02
CA TYR A 218 11.85 -29.59 16.61
C TYR A 218 13.11 -30.47 16.63
N THR A 219 13.98 -30.37 15.62
CA THR A 219 15.24 -31.11 15.54
C THR A 219 16.42 -30.41 16.22
N GLY A 220 16.19 -29.25 16.85
CA GLY A 220 17.22 -28.43 17.49
C GLY A 220 17.96 -27.50 16.53
N LYS A 221 17.62 -27.48 15.23
CA LYS A 221 18.17 -26.51 14.26
C LYS A 221 17.61 -25.11 14.48
N GLN A 222 18.33 -24.10 14.01
CA GLN A 222 17.87 -22.71 14.08
C GLN A 222 16.79 -22.43 13.04
N LEU A 223 15.80 -21.62 13.41
CA LEU A 223 14.70 -21.23 12.55
C LEU A 223 15.08 -19.98 11.73
N ARG A 224 15.50 -20.21 10.48
CA ARG A 224 16.02 -19.17 9.57
C ARG A 224 15.10 -18.88 8.39
N ASN A 225 14.23 -19.82 8.06
CA ASN A 225 13.24 -19.69 7.01
C ASN A 225 11.91 -19.30 7.63
N ILE A 226 11.38 -18.14 7.29
CA ILE A 226 10.14 -17.61 7.86
C ILE A 226 9.07 -17.64 6.78
N VAL A 227 7.93 -18.29 7.06
CA VAL A 227 6.77 -18.31 6.18
C VAL A 227 5.60 -17.63 6.87
N SER A 228 5.19 -16.47 6.38
CA SER A 228 4.02 -15.74 6.86
C SER A 228 2.78 -16.12 6.06
N VAL A 229 1.84 -16.80 6.70
CA VAL A 229 0.59 -17.28 6.10
C VAL A 229 -0.54 -16.30 6.43
N GLY A 230 -1.05 -15.60 5.42
CA GLY A 230 -2.07 -14.58 5.59
C GLY A 230 -2.51 -14.00 4.26
N ILE A 231 -3.74 -13.47 4.18
CA ILE A 231 -4.30 -12.90 2.95
C ILE A 231 -4.79 -11.47 3.19
N GLY A 232 -4.80 -10.64 2.14
CA GLY A 232 -5.20 -9.24 2.21
C GLY A 232 -4.32 -8.46 3.20
N GLY A 233 -4.94 -7.85 4.21
CA GLY A 233 -4.25 -6.95 5.13
C GLY A 233 -3.24 -7.65 6.04
N SER A 234 -3.39 -8.98 6.21
CA SER A 234 -2.45 -9.84 6.93
C SER A 234 -1.17 -10.17 6.13
N TYR A 235 -1.07 -9.70 4.88
CA TYR A 235 0.04 -9.98 3.96
C TYR A 235 0.55 -8.72 3.25
N LEU A 236 -0.33 -7.91 2.65
CA LEU A 236 0.06 -6.82 1.76
C LEU A 236 0.95 -5.77 2.44
N GLY A 237 0.59 -5.35 3.66
CA GLY A 237 1.41 -4.42 4.44
C GLY A 237 2.77 -5.00 4.84
N PRO A 238 2.82 -6.21 5.47
CA PRO A 238 4.07 -6.88 5.76
C PRO A 238 4.98 -7.13 4.54
N GLU A 239 4.43 -7.54 3.40
CA GLU A 239 5.22 -7.71 2.17
C GLU A 239 5.77 -6.39 1.66
N PHE A 240 4.96 -5.32 1.70
CA PHE A 240 5.44 -3.97 1.42
C PHE A 240 6.63 -3.56 2.30
N LEU A 241 6.55 -3.76 3.62
CA LEU A 241 7.68 -3.47 4.52
C LEU A 241 8.91 -4.34 4.20
N HIS A 242 8.71 -5.64 3.99
CA HIS A 242 9.80 -6.57 3.65
C HIS A 242 10.56 -6.10 2.40
N GLU A 243 9.84 -5.73 1.35
CA GLU A 243 10.42 -5.28 0.08
C GLU A 243 11.19 -3.96 0.21
N CYS A 244 10.77 -3.08 1.11
CA CYS A 244 11.50 -1.84 1.41
C CYS A 244 12.79 -2.08 2.19
N LEU A 245 12.74 -2.98 3.17
CA LEU A 245 13.83 -3.21 4.13
C LEU A 245 14.90 -4.14 3.58
N LYS A 246 14.56 -5.05 2.65
CA LYS A 246 15.51 -6.03 2.09
C LYS A 246 16.70 -5.39 1.35
N THR A 247 16.56 -4.15 0.88
CA THR A 247 17.62 -3.38 0.19
C THR A 247 18.15 -2.20 1.00
N GLU A 248 17.57 -1.88 2.16
CA GLU A 248 18.12 -0.87 3.07
C GLU A 248 19.41 -1.40 3.72
N PRO A 249 20.51 -0.62 3.83
CA PRO A 249 21.78 -1.12 4.37
C PRO A 249 21.69 -1.79 5.76
N GLU A 250 20.90 -1.26 6.69
CA GLU A 250 20.70 -1.89 8.01
C GLU A 250 19.88 -3.19 7.89
N GLY A 251 18.84 -3.19 7.05
CA GLY A 251 18.02 -4.37 6.78
C GLY A 251 18.79 -5.49 6.08
N VAL A 252 19.63 -5.17 5.10
CA VAL A 252 20.53 -6.13 4.42
C VAL A 252 21.41 -6.85 5.45
N ASN A 253 22.04 -6.11 6.36
CA ASN A 253 22.89 -6.69 7.40
C ASN A 253 22.07 -7.54 8.39
N ALA A 254 20.89 -7.05 8.79
CA ALA A 254 20.04 -7.75 9.76
C ALA A 254 19.45 -9.06 9.21
N ALA A 255 19.19 -9.12 7.90
CA ALA A 255 18.59 -10.27 7.22
C ALA A 255 19.58 -11.35 6.79
N LEU A 256 20.89 -11.18 7.03
CA LEU A 256 21.91 -12.16 6.64
C LEU A 256 21.60 -13.56 7.21
N GLY A 257 21.40 -14.52 6.31
CA GLY A 257 21.09 -15.91 6.67
C GLY A 257 19.64 -16.12 7.14
N TYR A 258 18.73 -15.20 6.86
CA TYR A 258 17.28 -15.32 7.04
C TYR A 258 16.55 -15.17 5.71
N THR A 259 15.42 -15.85 5.58
CA THR A 259 14.51 -15.70 4.44
C THR A 259 13.10 -15.45 4.96
N LEU A 260 12.36 -14.52 4.35
CA LEU A 260 10.93 -14.34 4.57
C LEU A 260 10.18 -14.62 3.28
N ARG A 261 9.17 -15.50 3.35
CA ARG A 261 8.23 -15.76 2.25
C ARG A 261 6.81 -15.57 2.76
N PHE A 262 5.92 -15.25 1.84
CA PHE A 262 4.51 -15.04 2.15
C PHE A 262 3.66 -16.05 1.39
N LEU A 263 2.80 -16.75 2.12
CA LEU A 263 1.82 -17.69 1.57
C LEU A 263 0.43 -17.09 1.74
N SER A 264 -0.14 -16.62 0.63
CA SER A 264 -1.37 -15.81 0.66
C SER A 264 -2.52 -16.50 -0.05
N ASN A 265 -2.30 -16.94 -1.29
CA ASN A 265 -3.34 -17.52 -2.12
C ASN A 265 -3.66 -18.95 -1.67
N VAL A 266 -4.93 -19.36 -1.79
CA VAL A 266 -5.37 -20.74 -1.53
C VAL A 266 -5.02 -21.69 -2.67
N ASP A 267 -4.62 -21.14 -3.82
CA ASP A 267 -4.05 -21.90 -4.94
C ASP A 267 -2.82 -22.70 -4.47
N PRO A 268 -2.80 -24.04 -4.60
CA PRO A 268 -1.68 -24.86 -4.17
C PRO A 268 -0.35 -24.51 -4.85
N VAL A 269 -0.36 -23.82 -6.01
CA VAL A 269 0.86 -23.30 -6.63
C VAL A 269 1.58 -22.30 -5.71
N ASP A 270 0.87 -21.53 -4.90
CA ASP A 270 1.49 -20.59 -3.96
C ASP A 270 2.23 -21.32 -2.83
N VAL A 271 1.70 -22.47 -2.39
CA VAL A 271 2.39 -23.38 -1.46
C VAL A 271 3.68 -23.90 -2.08
N GLU A 272 3.63 -24.39 -3.32
CA GLU A 272 4.81 -24.89 -4.04
C GLU A 272 5.87 -23.80 -4.18
N ARG A 273 5.50 -22.61 -4.66
CA ARG A 273 6.41 -21.45 -4.81
C ARG A 273 7.02 -21.03 -3.49
N THR A 274 6.27 -21.14 -2.40
CA THR A 274 6.74 -20.78 -1.06
C THR A 274 7.71 -21.83 -0.53
N CYS A 275 7.40 -23.12 -0.64
CA CYS A 275 8.05 -24.17 0.16
C CYS A 275 9.14 -24.96 -0.57
N SER A 276 9.19 -24.93 -1.91
CA SER A 276 10.03 -25.84 -2.72
C SER A 276 11.54 -25.80 -2.42
N GLU A 277 12.04 -24.71 -1.84
CA GLU A 277 13.46 -24.48 -1.55
C GLU A 277 13.76 -24.40 -0.05
N LEU A 278 12.78 -24.66 0.82
CA LEU A 278 12.92 -24.50 2.27
C LEU A 278 13.23 -25.84 2.96
N ASP A 279 14.16 -25.85 3.92
CA ASP A 279 14.31 -26.96 4.88
C ASP A 279 13.21 -26.83 5.95
N PRO A 280 12.26 -27.79 6.05
CA PRO A 280 11.21 -27.77 7.08
C PRO A 280 11.76 -27.73 8.50
N GLU A 281 12.93 -28.33 8.77
CA GLU A 281 13.54 -28.34 10.10
C GLU A 281 14.09 -26.97 10.52
N GLU A 282 14.31 -26.06 9.57
CA GLU A 282 14.77 -24.69 9.79
C GLU A 282 13.66 -23.65 9.54
N THR A 283 12.41 -24.10 9.36
CA THR A 283 11.30 -23.23 8.94
C THR A 283 10.32 -22.91 10.08
N LEU A 284 10.09 -21.63 10.34
CA LEU A 284 9.04 -21.12 11.22
C LEU A 284 7.86 -20.58 10.41
N ILE A 285 6.66 -21.05 10.74
CA ILE A 285 5.40 -20.64 10.13
C ILE A 285 4.68 -19.67 11.06
N ILE A 286 4.26 -18.54 10.53
CA ILE A 286 3.46 -17.53 11.24
C ILE A 286 2.07 -17.54 10.62
N ILE A 287 1.04 -17.86 11.39
CA ILE A 287 -0.34 -17.77 10.92
C ILE A 287 -0.90 -16.40 11.31
N VAL A 288 -1.17 -15.56 10.32
CA VAL A 288 -1.73 -14.22 10.52
C VAL A 288 -3.20 -14.21 10.06
N SER A 289 -4.13 -14.24 11.02
CA SER A 289 -5.57 -14.19 10.73
C SER A 289 -6.34 -13.62 11.91
N LYS A 290 -6.99 -12.47 11.72
CA LYS A 290 -7.76 -11.79 12.79
C LYS A 290 -8.75 -12.71 13.48
N THR A 291 -9.57 -13.42 12.72
CA THR A 291 -10.62 -14.30 13.28
C THR A 291 -10.17 -15.75 13.45
N PHE A 292 -9.01 -16.10 12.88
CA PHE A 292 -8.49 -17.46 12.76
C PHE A 292 -9.50 -18.43 12.10
N THR A 293 -10.30 -17.89 11.16
CA THR A 293 -11.33 -18.64 10.41
C THR A 293 -11.35 -18.34 8.92
N THR A 294 -10.50 -17.44 8.43
CA THR A 294 -10.40 -17.14 6.99
C THR A 294 -10.15 -18.44 6.22
N ALA A 295 -11.01 -18.76 5.25
CA ALA A 295 -11.05 -20.08 4.65
C ALA A 295 -9.71 -20.46 3.99
N GLU A 296 -9.15 -19.52 3.22
CA GLU A 296 -7.87 -19.58 2.52
C GLU A 296 -6.73 -19.75 3.52
N THR A 297 -6.58 -18.82 4.46
CA THR A 297 -5.51 -18.85 5.48
C THR A 297 -5.54 -20.12 6.32
N MET A 298 -6.73 -20.58 6.73
CA MET A 298 -6.84 -21.78 7.55
C MET A 298 -6.61 -23.06 6.76
N LEU A 299 -6.92 -23.08 5.46
CA LEU A 299 -6.52 -24.20 4.60
C LEU A 299 -4.99 -24.23 4.46
N ASN A 300 -4.38 -23.09 4.12
CA ASN A 300 -2.92 -22.98 4.03
C ASN A 300 -2.22 -23.31 5.35
N ALA A 301 -2.74 -22.87 6.49
CA ALA A 301 -2.22 -23.25 7.81
C ALA A 301 -2.23 -24.76 8.02
N ARG A 302 -3.33 -25.45 7.69
CA ARG A 302 -3.39 -26.91 7.76
C ARG A 302 -2.47 -27.58 6.74
N THR A 303 -2.32 -27.02 5.55
CA THR A 303 -1.37 -27.50 4.52
C THR A 303 0.06 -27.36 5.01
N MET A 304 0.44 -26.23 5.62
CA MET A 304 1.78 -26.03 6.19
C MET A 304 2.05 -26.96 7.38
N ARG A 305 1.04 -27.20 8.22
CA ARG A 305 1.14 -28.23 9.28
C ARG A 305 1.37 -29.61 8.69
N GLN A 306 0.60 -29.98 7.66
CA GLN A 306 0.78 -31.25 6.97
C GLN A 306 2.16 -31.34 6.35
N TRP A 307 2.65 -30.27 5.72
CA TRP A 307 4.00 -30.19 5.17
C TRP A 307 5.06 -30.45 6.25
N LEU A 308 5.01 -29.78 7.40
CA LEU A 308 5.93 -30.08 8.51
C LEU A 308 5.87 -31.56 8.93
N TRP A 309 4.66 -32.11 9.08
CA TRP A 309 4.45 -33.49 9.51
C TRP A 309 4.88 -34.52 8.47
N ASP A 310 4.72 -34.22 7.18
CA ASP A 310 5.18 -35.09 6.11
C ASP A 310 6.69 -35.27 6.23
N PHE A 311 7.46 -34.23 6.60
CA PHE A 311 8.91 -34.27 6.78
C PHE A 311 9.37 -34.82 8.14
N MET A 312 8.80 -34.33 9.24
CA MET A 312 9.30 -34.60 10.60
C MET A 312 8.46 -35.58 11.43
N GLY A 313 7.35 -36.08 10.87
CA GLY A 313 6.38 -36.93 11.59
C GLY A 313 5.28 -36.11 12.28
N ASN A 314 4.20 -36.78 12.71
CA ASN A 314 2.99 -36.14 13.23
C ASN A 314 2.98 -35.88 14.74
N ASP A 315 4.16 -35.68 15.34
CA ASP A 315 4.28 -35.32 16.75
C ASP A 315 3.67 -33.91 16.97
N PRO A 316 2.76 -33.72 17.95
CA PRO A 316 2.27 -32.39 18.32
C PRO A 316 3.38 -31.37 18.63
N GLU A 317 4.55 -31.81 19.12
CA GLU A 317 5.68 -30.94 19.40
C GLU A 317 6.22 -30.24 18.15
N VAL A 318 6.14 -30.88 16.97
CA VAL A 318 6.53 -30.28 15.67
C VAL A 318 5.77 -28.97 15.46
N VAL A 319 4.46 -28.97 15.69
CA VAL A 319 3.63 -27.77 15.53
C VAL A 319 4.01 -26.71 16.56
N SER A 320 4.17 -27.12 17.83
CA SER A 320 4.50 -26.19 18.91
C SER A 320 5.84 -25.47 18.75
N LYS A 321 6.79 -26.09 18.02
CA LYS A 321 8.15 -25.56 17.77
C LYS A 321 8.27 -24.78 16.46
N HIS A 322 7.39 -25.04 15.50
CA HIS A 322 7.49 -24.46 14.15
C HIS A 322 6.33 -23.54 13.79
N VAL A 323 5.32 -23.37 14.64
CA VAL A 323 4.14 -22.57 14.31
C VAL A 323 3.82 -21.57 15.41
N VAL A 324 3.68 -20.31 15.01
CA VAL A 324 3.21 -19.20 15.86
C VAL A 324 1.97 -18.56 15.25
N ALA A 325 1.20 -17.81 16.05
CA ALA A 325 -0.03 -17.17 15.58
C ALA A 325 -0.08 -15.67 15.90
N CYS A 326 -0.58 -14.90 14.94
CA CYS A 326 -1.00 -13.52 15.10
C CYS A 326 -2.50 -13.43 14.83
N ALA A 327 -3.32 -13.20 15.86
CA ALA A 327 -4.79 -13.18 15.74
C ALA A 327 -5.44 -12.25 16.77
N SER A 328 -6.75 -11.99 16.64
CA SER A 328 -7.50 -11.28 17.66
C SER A 328 -7.57 -12.10 18.95
N THR A 329 -7.70 -11.43 20.10
CA THR A 329 -7.92 -12.09 21.40
C THR A 329 -9.17 -13.01 21.38
N SER A 330 -10.15 -12.73 20.53
CA SER A 330 -11.33 -13.59 20.33
C SER A 330 -11.02 -14.94 19.67
N ALA A 331 -9.79 -15.17 19.20
CA ALA A 331 -9.37 -16.40 18.54
C ALA A 331 -8.54 -17.36 19.43
N THR A 332 -8.30 -17.03 20.71
CA THR A 332 -7.43 -17.80 21.62
C THR A 332 -7.74 -19.30 21.61
N ASP A 333 -9.01 -19.70 21.76
CA ASP A 333 -9.37 -21.12 21.82
C ASP A 333 -9.11 -21.85 20.49
N LYS A 334 -9.24 -21.16 19.35
CA LYS A 334 -8.95 -21.73 18.03
C LYS A 334 -7.45 -21.89 17.81
N VAL A 335 -6.65 -20.94 18.30
CA VAL A 335 -5.18 -20.99 18.27
C VAL A 335 -4.68 -22.17 19.10
N ARG A 336 -5.17 -22.32 20.34
CA ARG A 336 -4.86 -23.47 21.20
C ARG A 336 -5.28 -24.80 20.56
N SER A 337 -6.48 -24.85 19.99
CA SER A 337 -6.99 -26.05 19.31
C SER A 337 -6.17 -26.43 18.06
N PHE A 338 -5.43 -25.49 17.48
CA PHE A 338 -4.50 -25.77 16.38
C PHE A 338 -3.20 -26.43 16.84
N GLY A 339 -2.86 -26.32 18.14
CA GLY A 339 -1.63 -26.84 18.74
C GLY A 339 -0.56 -25.78 19.02
N ILE A 340 -0.93 -24.50 19.03
CA ILE A 340 0.01 -23.37 19.25
C ILE A 340 -0.04 -22.98 20.73
N SER A 341 1.14 -22.84 21.35
CA SER A 341 1.28 -22.39 22.74
C SER A 341 0.85 -20.94 22.91
N ASP A 342 0.34 -20.59 24.09
CA ASP A 342 0.01 -19.21 24.46
C ASP A 342 1.24 -18.29 24.40
N ASP A 343 2.43 -18.82 24.69
CA ASP A 343 3.70 -18.07 24.61
C ASP A 343 4.03 -17.62 23.17
N TYR A 344 3.48 -18.31 22.17
CA TYR A 344 3.66 -18.06 20.74
C TYR A 344 2.38 -17.55 20.07
N PHE A 345 1.46 -17.04 20.88
CA PHE A 345 0.29 -16.32 20.43
C PHE A 345 0.48 -14.81 20.65
N PHE A 346 0.62 -14.08 19.55
CA PHE A 346 0.78 -12.63 19.53
C PHE A 346 -0.56 -11.98 19.17
N ARG A 347 -1.29 -11.57 20.20
CA ARG A 347 -2.63 -11.01 20.00
C ARG A 347 -2.58 -9.62 19.37
N PHE A 348 -3.65 -9.30 18.65
CA PHE A 348 -4.04 -7.92 18.36
C PHE A 348 -5.54 -7.76 18.63
N TRP A 349 -6.11 -6.60 18.29
CA TRP A 349 -7.45 -6.22 18.75
C TRP A 349 -8.44 -5.97 17.62
N ASP A 350 -9.73 -6.01 17.97
CA ASP A 350 -10.81 -5.85 16.99
C ASP A 350 -10.90 -4.43 16.40
N TRP A 351 -10.35 -3.42 17.09
CA TRP A 351 -10.22 -2.05 16.59
C TRP A 351 -9.07 -1.86 15.58
N VAL A 352 -8.27 -2.91 15.33
CA VAL A 352 -7.29 -2.95 14.24
C VAL A 352 -7.97 -3.51 12.99
N GLY A 353 -8.23 -2.65 12.01
CA GLY A 353 -8.69 -3.07 10.68
C GLY A 353 -7.60 -3.84 9.94
N GLY A 354 -7.95 -4.85 9.15
CA GLY A 354 -6.96 -5.70 8.46
C GLY A 354 -5.98 -4.88 7.60
N ARG A 355 -6.50 -3.97 6.77
CA ARG A 355 -5.72 -3.06 5.92
C ARG A 355 -4.95 -1.96 6.68
N TYR A 356 -5.13 -1.86 8.00
CA TYR A 356 -4.43 -0.96 8.92
C TYR A 356 -3.62 -1.73 9.99
N SER A 357 -3.31 -3.01 9.73
CA SER A 357 -2.78 -3.92 10.78
C SER A 357 -1.27 -4.07 10.80
N VAL A 358 -0.54 -3.51 9.84
CA VAL A 358 0.90 -3.77 9.67
C VAL A 358 1.74 -3.32 10.88
N CYS A 359 1.33 -2.27 11.60
CA CYS A 359 1.99 -1.84 12.84
C CYS A 359 1.66 -2.71 14.07
N SER A 360 0.77 -3.70 13.94
CA SER A 360 0.43 -4.67 15.00
C SER A 360 1.31 -5.92 14.92
N ALA A 361 1.01 -6.94 15.73
CA ALA A 361 1.61 -8.27 15.62
C ALA A 361 1.65 -8.82 14.18
N ALA A 362 0.64 -8.50 13.36
CA ALA A 362 0.54 -8.96 11.97
C ALA A 362 1.76 -8.58 11.10
N GLY A 363 2.35 -7.40 11.31
CA GLY A 363 3.62 -7.03 10.66
C GLY A 363 4.83 -7.14 11.58
N ALA A 364 4.67 -6.84 12.87
CA ALA A 364 5.75 -6.83 13.83
C ALA A 364 6.46 -8.19 13.94
N VAL A 365 5.72 -9.31 13.99
CA VAL A 365 6.30 -10.65 14.12
C VAL A 365 7.13 -11.04 12.88
N PRO A 366 6.56 -11.10 11.65
CA PRO A 366 7.33 -11.52 10.48
C PRO A 366 8.51 -10.59 10.17
N ILE A 367 8.34 -9.27 10.32
CA ILE A 367 9.41 -8.30 10.04
C ILE A 367 10.52 -8.40 11.09
N SER A 368 10.19 -8.45 12.39
CA SER A 368 11.21 -8.49 13.44
C SER A 368 12.00 -9.79 13.46
N LEU A 369 11.43 -10.92 13.01
CA LEU A 369 12.16 -12.19 12.88
C LEU A 369 13.32 -12.09 11.90
N VAL A 370 13.13 -11.39 10.77
CA VAL A 370 14.17 -11.25 9.73
C VAL A 370 15.06 -10.04 9.95
N TYR A 371 14.51 -8.92 10.39
CA TYR A 371 15.24 -7.64 10.45
C TYR A 371 15.58 -7.18 11.87
N GLY A 372 15.14 -7.91 12.89
CA GLY A 372 15.24 -7.49 14.29
C GLY A 372 14.17 -6.48 14.68
N PHE A 373 13.82 -6.47 15.96
CA PHE A 373 12.79 -5.59 16.50
C PHE A 373 13.19 -4.10 16.42
N ASP A 374 14.48 -3.79 16.57
CA ASP A 374 14.96 -2.40 16.54
C ASP A 374 14.67 -1.71 15.20
N LEU A 375 14.82 -2.43 14.07
CA LEU A 375 14.49 -1.88 12.76
C LEU A 375 12.97 -1.68 12.60
N PHE A 376 12.17 -2.63 13.08
CA PHE A 376 10.71 -2.48 13.11
C PHE A 376 10.25 -1.31 14.00
N SER A 377 10.90 -1.10 15.14
CA SER A 377 10.62 0.05 16.00
C SER A 377 10.83 1.39 15.27
N LYS A 378 11.83 1.49 14.38
CA LYS A 378 12.01 2.69 13.53
C LYS A 378 10.86 2.90 12.57
N VAL A 379 10.24 1.83 12.04
CA VAL A 379 9.01 1.92 11.25
C VAL A 379 7.87 2.50 12.09
N LEU A 380 7.68 2.01 13.32
CA LEU A 380 6.68 2.55 14.24
C LEU A 380 6.94 4.03 14.55
N ASP A 381 8.20 4.41 14.77
CA ASP A 381 8.58 5.81 15.05
C ASP A 381 8.26 6.74 13.89
N GLY A 382 8.53 6.32 12.65
CA GLY A 382 8.19 7.08 11.45
C GLY A 382 6.69 7.22 11.25
N ALA A 383 5.96 6.13 11.42
CA ALA A 383 4.51 6.14 11.34
C ALA A 383 3.88 7.02 12.44
N ARG A 384 4.45 7.01 13.65
CA ARG A 384 4.05 7.92 14.74
C ARG A 384 4.36 9.38 14.41
N SER A 385 5.51 9.68 13.79
CA SER A 385 5.81 11.05 13.38
C SER A 385 4.73 11.62 12.47
N MET A 386 4.23 10.82 11.53
CA MET A 386 3.13 11.23 10.64
C MET A 386 1.77 11.28 11.35
N ASP A 387 1.54 10.44 12.36
CA ASP A 387 0.37 10.55 13.24
C ASP A 387 0.33 11.90 13.97
N GLU A 388 1.45 12.26 14.60
CA GLU A 388 1.61 13.51 15.33
C GLU A 388 1.44 14.71 14.39
N HIS A 389 2.02 14.66 13.20
CA HIS A 389 1.81 15.64 12.14
C HIS A 389 0.33 15.77 11.77
N PHE A 390 -0.34 14.65 11.50
CA PHE A 390 -1.74 14.61 11.07
C PHE A 390 -2.67 15.23 12.11
N ILE A 391 -2.49 14.94 13.39
CA ILE A 391 -3.38 15.48 14.42
C ILE A 391 -3.08 16.96 14.77
N GLN A 392 -1.81 17.40 14.67
CA GLN A 392 -1.39 18.72 15.15
C GLN A 392 -1.35 19.82 14.07
N LYS A 393 -0.87 19.54 12.86
CA LYS A 393 -0.65 20.60 11.85
C LYS A 393 -1.95 21.17 11.31
N PRO A 394 -2.04 22.48 11.03
CA PRO A 394 -3.19 23.10 10.37
C PRO A 394 -3.36 22.57 8.95
N LEU A 395 -4.57 22.62 8.39
CA LEU A 395 -4.94 21.99 7.10
C LEU A 395 -3.94 22.32 5.98
N ARG A 396 -3.63 23.61 5.79
CA ARG A 396 -2.70 24.10 4.74
C ARG A 396 -1.25 23.63 4.90
N ARG A 397 -0.88 23.04 6.03
CA ARG A 397 0.45 22.43 6.29
C ARG A 397 0.34 20.92 6.58
N ASN A 398 -0.84 20.35 6.45
CA ASN A 398 -1.10 18.96 6.84
C ASN A 398 -1.15 18.09 5.59
N ILE A 399 0.00 17.50 5.25
CA ILE A 399 0.20 16.62 4.08
C ILE A 399 -0.96 15.62 3.86
N PRO A 400 -1.36 14.76 4.82
CA PRO A 400 -2.48 13.84 4.60
C PRO A 400 -3.82 14.53 4.33
N MET A 401 -4.11 15.66 5.01
CA MET A 401 -5.34 16.43 4.74
C MET A 401 -5.33 17.04 3.34
N LEU A 402 -4.21 17.64 2.91
CA LEU A 402 -4.07 18.20 1.56
C LEU A 402 -4.28 17.12 0.50
N MET A 403 -3.58 16.00 0.61
CA MET A 403 -3.70 14.89 -0.34
C MET A 403 -5.10 14.29 -0.35
N GLY A 404 -5.74 14.14 0.82
CA GLY A 404 -7.10 13.62 0.93
C GLY A 404 -8.13 14.55 0.30
N LEU A 405 -8.07 15.85 0.61
CA LEU A 405 -9.00 16.85 0.06
C LEU A 405 -8.81 17.07 -1.45
N ILE A 406 -7.57 17.05 -1.94
CA ILE A 406 -7.29 17.08 -3.38
C ILE A 406 -7.80 15.79 -4.06
N GLY A 407 -7.73 14.64 -3.38
CA GLY A 407 -8.37 13.41 -3.84
C GLY A 407 -9.89 13.56 -3.99
N VAL A 408 -10.57 14.12 -2.97
CA VAL A 408 -12.00 14.45 -3.04
C VAL A 408 -12.28 15.42 -4.20
N TRP A 409 -11.46 16.45 -4.39
CA TRP A 409 -11.54 17.38 -5.51
C TRP A 409 -11.52 16.67 -6.87
N ASN A 410 -10.48 15.87 -7.09
CA ASN A 410 -10.26 15.14 -8.34
C ASN A 410 -11.39 14.14 -8.64
N MET A 411 -11.82 13.36 -7.63
CA MET A 411 -12.83 12.32 -7.80
C MET A 411 -14.25 12.91 -7.92
N SER A 412 -14.65 13.73 -6.95
CA SER A 412 -16.04 14.16 -6.83
C SER A 412 -16.39 15.36 -7.69
N PHE A 413 -15.43 16.22 -8.05
CA PHE A 413 -15.71 17.44 -8.83
C PHE A 413 -15.13 17.37 -10.23
N LEU A 414 -13.85 17.00 -10.39
CA LEU A 414 -13.22 16.84 -11.71
C LEU A 414 -13.50 15.48 -12.39
N LYS A 415 -14.15 14.56 -11.67
CA LYS A 415 -14.61 13.25 -12.17
C LYS A 415 -13.49 12.32 -12.65
N TYR A 416 -12.28 12.48 -12.11
CA TYR A 416 -11.21 11.51 -12.30
C TYR A 416 -11.46 10.29 -11.40
N ASN A 417 -11.91 9.19 -11.99
CA ASN A 417 -12.33 7.97 -11.29
C ASN A 417 -11.19 6.99 -10.98
N MET A 418 -9.97 7.35 -11.34
CA MET A 418 -8.77 6.55 -11.12
C MET A 418 -7.69 7.42 -10.48
N ARG A 419 -6.78 6.78 -9.74
CA ARG A 419 -5.54 7.40 -9.27
C ARG A 419 -4.41 6.41 -9.45
N THR A 420 -3.20 6.91 -9.74
CA THR A 420 -2.03 6.05 -9.81
C THR A 420 -0.92 6.44 -8.85
N THR A 421 -0.35 5.45 -8.16
CA THR A 421 0.82 5.62 -7.30
C THR A 421 2.07 5.19 -8.06
N LEU A 422 3.01 6.11 -8.24
CA LEU A 422 4.20 5.95 -9.07
C LEU A 422 5.46 6.17 -8.25
N PRO A 423 5.92 5.16 -7.47
CA PRO A 423 7.15 5.29 -6.73
C PRO A 423 8.37 5.18 -7.66
N TYR A 424 9.20 6.21 -7.72
CA TYR A 424 10.51 6.19 -8.36
C TYR A 424 11.54 5.59 -7.39
N ALA A 425 11.24 4.36 -6.96
CA ALA A 425 12.07 3.50 -6.13
C ALA A 425 11.57 2.06 -6.27
N GLU A 426 12.40 1.16 -6.80
CA GLU A 426 12.03 -0.24 -6.98
C GLU A 426 11.70 -0.95 -5.66
N ALA A 427 12.35 -0.55 -4.56
CA ALA A 427 12.07 -1.07 -3.22
C ALA A 427 10.62 -0.82 -2.75
N LEU A 428 9.87 0.08 -3.40
CA LEU A 428 8.46 0.35 -3.16
C LEU A 428 7.52 -0.46 -4.09
N LEU A 429 7.98 -1.49 -4.81
CA LEU A 429 7.17 -2.23 -5.79
C LEU A 429 5.85 -2.80 -5.24
N LYS A 430 5.76 -3.03 -3.93
CA LYS A 430 4.54 -3.52 -3.26
C LYS A 430 3.69 -2.42 -2.61
N LEU A 431 4.16 -1.16 -2.59
CA LEU A 431 3.37 -0.05 -2.07
C LEU A 431 2.05 0.14 -2.86
N PRO A 432 2.02 0.13 -4.21
CA PRO A 432 0.74 0.26 -4.94
C PRO A 432 -0.27 -0.83 -4.57
N ALA A 433 0.17 -2.08 -4.43
CA ALA A 433 -0.71 -3.19 -4.05
C ALA A 433 -1.25 -3.05 -2.62
N HIS A 434 -0.44 -2.55 -1.69
CA HIS A 434 -0.90 -2.23 -0.34
C HIS A 434 -1.94 -1.09 -0.34
N ILE A 435 -1.66 -0.01 -1.08
CA ILE A 435 -2.56 1.14 -1.21
C ILE A 435 -3.90 0.75 -1.86
N GLN A 436 -3.89 -0.13 -2.87
CA GLN A 436 -5.11 -0.66 -3.49
C GLN A 436 -6.09 -1.21 -2.45
N GLN A 437 -5.62 -2.07 -1.55
CA GLN A 437 -6.49 -2.56 -0.49
C GLN A 437 -6.86 -1.45 0.49
N LEU A 438 -5.87 -0.66 0.93
CA LEU A 438 -6.07 0.39 1.91
C LEU A 438 -7.18 1.35 1.49
N ASP A 439 -7.16 1.86 0.26
CA ASP A 439 -8.09 2.88 -0.19
C ASP A 439 -9.37 2.28 -0.77
N MET A 440 -9.28 1.31 -1.69
CA MET A 440 -10.46 0.79 -2.40
C MET A 440 -11.38 0.01 -1.46
N GLU A 441 -10.84 -0.77 -0.50
CA GLU A 441 -11.67 -1.49 0.48
C GLU A 441 -12.23 -0.55 1.57
N SER A 442 -11.55 0.58 1.83
CA SER A 442 -12.04 1.61 2.76
C SER A 442 -13.15 2.45 2.17
N ASN A 443 -12.90 3.04 0.99
CA ASN A 443 -13.69 4.12 0.44
C ASN A 443 -14.54 3.71 -0.78
N GLY A 444 -14.39 2.48 -1.29
CA GLY A 444 -15.27 1.88 -2.30
C GLY A 444 -16.65 1.54 -1.74
N LYS A 445 -17.40 2.57 -1.34
CA LYS A 445 -18.69 2.49 -0.66
C LYS A 445 -19.77 3.21 -1.46
N HIS A 446 -21.03 2.92 -1.16
CA HIS A 446 -22.17 3.59 -1.78
C HIS A 446 -23.16 4.16 -0.76
N VAL A 447 -22.89 4.02 0.54
CA VAL A 447 -23.81 4.44 1.62
C VAL A 447 -23.06 5.28 2.65
N THR A 448 -23.68 6.40 3.03
CA THR A 448 -23.19 7.32 4.07
C THR A 448 -23.46 6.79 5.48
N ARG A 449 -22.95 7.51 6.49
CA ARG A 449 -23.22 7.24 7.91
C ARG A 449 -24.71 7.26 8.27
N SER A 450 -25.51 8.06 7.56
CA SER A 450 -26.96 8.14 7.75
C SER A 450 -27.74 6.98 7.11
N GLY A 451 -27.08 6.07 6.38
CA GLY A 451 -27.74 5.00 5.63
C GLY A 451 -28.29 5.43 4.26
N LYS A 452 -28.01 6.67 3.82
CA LYS A 452 -28.40 7.17 2.49
C LYS A 452 -27.37 6.80 1.43
N GLU A 453 -27.86 6.44 0.25
CA GLU A 453 -27.03 6.21 -0.93
C GLU A 453 -26.40 7.53 -1.42
N VAL A 454 -25.12 7.50 -1.78
CA VAL A 454 -24.41 8.69 -2.29
C VAL A 454 -24.84 9.00 -3.73
N ASP A 455 -24.99 10.28 -4.07
CA ASP A 455 -25.27 10.77 -5.43
C ASP A 455 -24.04 11.40 -6.11
N TYR A 456 -22.86 11.15 -5.56
CA TYR A 456 -21.56 11.62 -6.03
C TYR A 456 -20.55 10.47 -6.11
N LEU A 457 -19.49 10.66 -6.90
CA LEU A 457 -18.39 9.70 -7.02
C LEU A 457 -17.54 9.69 -5.74
N VAL A 458 -17.24 8.49 -5.26
CA VAL A 458 -16.37 8.18 -4.11
C VAL A 458 -15.51 6.95 -4.43
N GLY A 459 -14.36 6.82 -3.77
CA GLY A 459 -13.48 5.64 -3.88
C GLY A 459 -12.89 5.46 -5.28
N GLU A 460 -11.68 5.97 -5.48
CA GLU A 460 -10.95 5.84 -6.74
C GLU A 460 -10.56 4.38 -7.03
N VAL A 461 -10.41 4.05 -8.32
CA VAL A 461 -9.69 2.84 -8.73
C VAL A 461 -8.20 3.14 -8.67
N ASP A 462 -7.52 2.53 -7.70
CA ASP A 462 -6.08 2.66 -7.52
C ASP A 462 -5.30 1.62 -8.32
N PHE A 463 -4.21 2.04 -8.94
CA PHE A 463 -3.23 1.15 -9.57
C PHE A 463 -1.84 1.80 -9.58
N GLY A 464 -0.79 1.04 -9.92
CA GLY A 464 0.54 1.64 -10.01
C GLY A 464 1.63 0.61 -10.14
N GLU A 465 2.80 1.10 -10.57
CA GLU A 465 4.05 0.36 -10.71
C GLU A 465 5.20 1.33 -10.43
N PRO A 466 6.38 0.85 -10.00
CA PRO A 466 7.55 1.71 -9.88
C PRO A 466 7.90 2.43 -11.18
N GLY A 467 8.39 3.66 -11.04
CA GLY A 467 9.13 4.34 -12.09
C GLY A 467 10.53 3.72 -12.22
N THR A 468 11.05 3.46 -13.42
CA THR A 468 10.53 3.84 -14.74
C THR A 468 9.67 2.75 -15.40
N ASN A 469 9.46 1.59 -14.77
CA ASN A 469 8.72 0.45 -15.33
C ASN A 469 7.32 0.84 -15.82
N GLY A 470 6.58 1.62 -15.02
CA GLY A 470 5.26 2.14 -15.41
C GLY A 470 5.28 3.00 -16.69
N GLN A 471 6.38 3.71 -16.94
CA GLN A 471 6.55 4.54 -18.15
C GLN A 471 6.53 3.70 -19.43
N HIS A 472 7.05 2.48 -19.35
CA HIS A 472 7.11 1.54 -20.46
C HIS A 472 5.94 0.54 -20.47
N SER A 473 4.91 0.78 -19.66
CA SER A 473 3.71 -0.06 -19.57
C SER A 473 2.44 0.72 -19.93
N PHE A 474 2.08 1.73 -19.11
CA PHE A 474 0.77 2.39 -19.21
C PHE A 474 0.83 3.93 -19.34
N PHE A 475 2.00 4.55 -19.33
CA PHE A 475 2.11 6.02 -19.46
C PHE A 475 1.59 6.56 -20.80
N GLN A 476 1.55 5.74 -21.86
CA GLN A 476 0.87 6.11 -23.10
C GLN A 476 -0.60 6.49 -22.85
N LEU A 477 -1.30 5.74 -21.97
CA LEU A 477 -2.66 6.07 -21.56
C LEU A 477 -2.66 7.31 -20.68
N LEU A 478 -1.74 7.42 -19.72
CA LEU A 478 -1.67 8.59 -18.82
C LEU A 478 -1.47 9.89 -19.60
N HIS A 479 -0.70 9.88 -20.69
CA HIS A 479 -0.36 11.06 -21.49
C HIS A 479 -1.37 11.40 -22.59
N MET A 480 -1.96 10.41 -23.24
CA MET A 480 -2.82 10.63 -24.42
C MET A 480 -4.20 9.99 -24.34
N GLY A 481 -4.43 9.12 -23.36
CA GLY A 481 -5.72 8.52 -23.06
C GLY A 481 -6.47 9.26 -21.97
N GLN A 482 -7.11 8.51 -21.07
CA GLN A 482 -7.88 9.04 -19.95
C GLN A 482 -6.95 9.79 -18.98
N ALA A 483 -7.42 10.92 -18.44
CA ALA A 483 -6.68 11.66 -17.42
C ALA A 483 -6.79 10.95 -16.08
N VAL A 484 -5.64 10.70 -15.46
CA VAL A 484 -5.52 10.00 -14.17
C VAL A 484 -4.59 10.83 -13.31
N PRO A 485 -5.04 11.35 -12.15
CA PRO A 485 -4.18 11.93 -11.13
C PRO A 485 -3.06 10.98 -10.71
N CYS A 486 -1.83 11.49 -10.71
CA CYS A 486 -0.62 10.73 -10.42
C CYS A 486 0.05 11.19 -9.12
N ASP A 487 0.35 10.25 -8.23
CA ASP A 487 1.16 10.46 -7.04
C ASP A 487 2.58 9.96 -7.31
N PHE A 488 3.49 10.87 -7.64
CA PHE A 488 4.90 10.58 -7.82
C PHE A 488 5.59 10.54 -6.45
N ILE A 489 6.33 9.48 -6.15
CA ILE A 489 7.09 9.36 -4.89
C ILE A 489 8.57 9.14 -5.21
N GLY A 490 9.44 10.06 -4.80
CA GLY A 490 10.86 10.02 -5.07
C GLY A 490 11.71 10.18 -3.81
N PHE A 491 13.01 9.91 -3.95
CA PHE A 491 13.97 10.06 -2.85
C PHE A 491 15.19 10.85 -3.29
N VAL A 492 15.72 11.69 -2.39
CA VAL A 492 16.97 12.43 -2.63
C VAL A 492 18.16 11.48 -2.70
N LYS A 493 18.13 10.36 -1.98
CA LYS A 493 19.21 9.36 -1.97
C LYS A 493 18.68 7.94 -2.21
N SER A 494 19.40 7.18 -3.04
CA SER A 494 19.19 5.74 -3.19
C SER A 494 19.56 4.97 -1.92
N GLN A 495 18.95 3.80 -1.75
CA GLN A 495 19.41 2.79 -0.79
C GLN A 495 20.74 2.17 -1.23
N ASN A 496 20.95 2.05 -2.55
CA ASN A 496 22.16 1.53 -3.19
C ASN A 496 22.39 2.28 -4.51
N ASP A 497 23.20 3.33 -4.50
CA ASP A 497 23.51 4.10 -5.72
C ASP A 497 24.69 3.47 -6.46
N LEU A 498 24.65 3.54 -7.78
CA LEU A 498 25.66 2.97 -8.67
C LEU A 498 26.14 4.06 -9.63
N VAL A 499 27.46 4.22 -9.73
CA VAL A 499 28.11 5.07 -10.73
C VAL A 499 28.89 4.16 -11.67
N VAL A 500 28.55 4.20 -12.95
CA VAL A 500 29.20 3.39 -13.99
C VAL A 500 30.33 4.21 -14.63
N ASP A 501 31.50 3.61 -14.80
CA ASP A 501 32.64 4.27 -15.41
C ASP A 501 32.30 4.79 -16.82
N GLY A 502 32.50 6.09 -17.03
CA GLY A 502 32.22 6.76 -18.30
C GLY A 502 30.84 7.40 -18.41
N GLU A 503 29.92 7.12 -17.48
CA GLU A 503 28.62 7.80 -17.40
C GLU A 503 28.73 9.17 -16.69
N THR A 504 27.91 10.12 -17.11
CA THR A 504 27.93 11.49 -16.54
C THR A 504 27.07 11.65 -15.28
N LEU A 505 26.11 10.75 -15.07
CA LEU A 505 25.21 10.74 -13.92
C LEU A 505 25.31 9.41 -13.17
N SER A 506 24.93 9.40 -11.89
CA SER A 506 24.68 8.15 -11.18
C SER A 506 23.39 7.49 -11.68
N SER A 507 23.22 6.21 -11.40
CA SER A 507 21.99 5.48 -11.74
C SER A 507 20.78 6.06 -11.02
N HIS A 508 20.96 6.57 -9.79
CA HIS A 508 19.89 7.26 -9.06
C HIS A 508 19.53 8.60 -9.71
N ASP A 509 20.52 9.40 -10.12
CA ASP A 509 20.24 10.66 -10.81
C ASP A 509 19.52 10.42 -12.14
N GLU A 510 19.92 9.39 -12.91
CA GLU A 510 19.24 8.99 -14.15
C GLU A 510 17.76 8.61 -13.91
N LEU A 511 17.48 7.84 -12.85
CA LEU A 511 16.10 7.56 -12.41
C LEU A 511 15.34 8.86 -12.09
N MET A 512 15.97 9.78 -11.35
CA MET A 512 15.34 11.01 -10.89
C MET A 512 15.12 12.03 -12.03
N THR A 513 15.89 11.99 -13.13
CA THR A 513 15.57 12.81 -14.33
C THR A 513 14.13 12.59 -14.77
N ASN A 514 13.67 11.34 -14.73
CA ASN A 514 12.33 10.95 -15.12
C ASN A 514 11.28 11.30 -14.05
N PHE A 515 11.65 11.32 -12.77
CA PHE A 515 10.77 11.78 -11.69
C PHE A 515 10.40 13.25 -11.86
N PHE A 516 11.35 14.08 -12.30
CA PHE A 516 11.11 15.50 -12.55
C PHE A 516 10.42 15.75 -13.90
N ALA A 517 10.81 15.03 -14.96
CA ALA A 517 10.30 15.27 -16.31
C ALA A 517 8.84 14.84 -16.51
N GLN A 518 8.41 13.73 -15.92
CA GLN A 518 7.08 13.16 -16.18
C GLN A 518 5.91 14.02 -15.65
N PRO A 519 5.95 14.57 -14.42
CA PRO A 519 4.96 15.54 -13.96
C PRO A 519 4.82 16.76 -14.89
N ASP A 520 5.93 17.31 -15.38
CA ASP A 520 5.94 18.45 -16.30
C ASP A 520 5.33 18.10 -17.66
N ALA A 521 5.65 16.92 -18.20
CA ALA A 521 5.07 16.45 -19.44
C ALA A 521 3.54 16.26 -19.33
N LEU A 522 3.05 15.73 -18.20
CA LEU A 522 1.62 15.58 -17.92
C LEU A 522 0.91 16.94 -17.79
N ALA A 523 1.53 17.91 -17.11
CA ALA A 523 0.97 19.23 -16.90
C ALA A 523 0.94 20.07 -18.18
N ASN A 524 2.06 20.13 -18.91
CA ASN A 524 2.24 21.01 -20.07
C ASN A 524 1.62 20.43 -21.34
N GLY A 525 1.87 19.16 -21.60
CA GLY A 525 1.65 18.57 -22.92
C GLY A 525 2.61 19.15 -23.97
N LYS A 526 2.18 19.06 -25.23
CA LYS A 526 2.90 19.52 -26.42
C LYS A 526 1.90 19.82 -27.52
N THR A 527 1.85 21.08 -27.91
CA THR A 527 0.85 21.64 -28.84
C THR A 527 1.16 21.31 -30.29
N ALA A 528 0.13 21.48 -31.15
CA ALA A 528 0.29 21.36 -32.58
C ALA A 528 1.33 22.35 -33.15
N ASP A 529 1.39 23.57 -32.64
CA ASP A 529 2.31 24.60 -33.13
C ASP A 529 3.76 24.30 -32.75
N GLU A 530 4.02 23.79 -31.55
CA GLU A 530 5.34 23.30 -31.15
C GLU A 530 5.80 22.15 -32.06
N LEU A 531 4.89 21.23 -32.40
CA LEU A 531 5.20 20.14 -33.34
C LEU A 531 5.48 20.67 -34.76
N ARG A 532 4.73 21.66 -35.25
CA ARG A 532 5.02 22.32 -36.54
C ARG A 532 6.39 22.98 -36.52
N ALA A 533 6.74 23.66 -35.43
CA ALA A 533 8.03 24.31 -35.26
C ALA A 533 9.20 23.31 -35.26
N GLU A 534 8.97 22.09 -34.77
CA GLU A 534 9.94 20.97 -34.84
C GLU A 534 10.00 20.27 -36.20
N GLY A 535 9.22 20.71 -37.18
CA GLY A 535 9.19 20.11 -38.52
C GLY A 535 8.43 18.79 -38.59
N VAL A 536 7.53 18.51 -37.64
CA VAL A 536 6.67 17.32 -37.70
C VAL A 536 5.71 17.44 -38.89
N PRO A 537 5.61 16.41 -39.76
CA PRO A 537 4.66 16.44 -40.88
C PRO A 537 3.22 16.62 -40.41
N GLU A 538 2.43 17.45 -41.10
CA GLU A 538 1.06 17.83 -40.67
C GLU A 538 0.16 16.63 -40.36
N TRP A 539 0.30 15.53 -41.11
CA TRP A 539 -0.48 14.31 -40.88
C TRP A 539 -0.16 13.60 -39.57
N GLN A 540 1.06 13.76 -39.03
CA GLN A 540 1.46 13.19 -37.74
C GLN A 540 1.06 14.05 -36.55
N ILE A 541 0.78 15.34 -36.76
CA ILE A 541 0.56 16.29 -35.67
C ILE A 541 -0.57 15.85 -34.72
N PRO A 542 -1.76 15.43 -35.20
CA PRO A 542 -2.81 14.95 -34.31
C PRO A 542 -2.39 13.73 -33.48
N HIS A 543 -1.50 12.88 -34.01
CA HIS A 543 -1.00 11.68 -33.32
C HIS A 543 0.16 11.94 -32.36
N ARG A 544 0.80 13.12 -32.45
CA ARG A 544 1.94 13.51 -31.61
C ARG A 544 1.61 14.68 -30.67
N THR A 545 0.38 15.16 -30.71
CA THR A 545 -0.13 16.21 -29.82
C THR A 545 -0.39 15.63 -28.44
N PHE A 546 0.19 16.23 -27.42
CA PHE A 546 -0.08 15.92 -26.02
C PHE A 546 -0.92 17.06 -25.46
N HIS A 547 -2.16 16.78 -25.06
CA HIS A 547 -3.06 17.84 -24.60
C HIS A 547 -2.61 18.48 -23.28
N GLY A 548 -1.80 17.79 -22.47
CA GLY A 548 -1.41 18.28 -21.15
C GLY A 548 -2.60 18.33 -20.19
N ASN A 549 -2.54 19.25 -19.22
CA ASN A 549 -3.58 19.48 -18.21
C ASN A 549 -3.95 18.24 -17.37
N ARG A 550 -2.99 17.31 -17.21
CA ARG A 550 -3.18 16.08 -16.44
C ARG A 550 -2.56 16.25 -15.05
N PRO A 551 -3.35 16.11 -13.98
CA PRO A 551 -2.91 16.48 -12.65
C PRO A 551 -1.89 15.48 -12.07
N SER A 552 -0.94 16.00 -11.31
CA SER A 552 -0.02 15.18 -10.53
C SER A 552 0.38 15.89 -9.23
N MET A 553 0.86 15.12 -8.26
CA MET A 553 1.59 15.61 -7.11
C MET A 553 2.88 14.83 -6.94
N SER A 554 3.89 15.48 -6.36
CA SER A 554 5.22 14.92 -6.15
C SER A 554 5.59 14.94 -4.67
N LEU A 555 5.85 13.77 -4.12
CA LEU A 555 6.40 13.55 -2.79
C LEU A 555 7.89 13.26 -2.91
N LEU A 556 8.75 14.14 -2.40
CA LEU A 556 10.20 13.94 -2.37
C LEU A 556 10.68 13.82 -0.92
N LEU A 557 11.23 12.64 -0.58
CA LEU A 557 11.72 12.31 0.75
C LEU A 557 13.26 12.21 0.76
N PRO A 558 13.95 12.26 1.92
CA PRO A 558 15.41 12.28 1.95
C PRO A 558 16.04 10.95 1.52
N LYS A 559 15.52 9.83 2.02
CA LYS A 559 15.97 8.46 1.71
C LYS A 559 14.92 7.46 2.17
N LEU A 560 14.74 6.36 1.44
CA LEU A 560 13.86 5.26 1.88
C LEU A 560 14.54 4.45 2.99
N THR A 561 14.27 4.82 4.23
CA THR A 561 14.70 4.10 5.45
C THR A 561 13.49 3.51 6.17
N ALA A 562 13.68 2.60 7.12
CA ALA A 562 12.60 2.07 7.97
C ALA A 562 11.67 3.17 8.53
N PHE A 563 12.24 4.27 9.02
CA PHE A 563 11.49 5.45 9.46
C PHE A 563 10.63 6.08 8.34
N HIS A 564 11.21 6.38 7.17
CA HIS A 564 10.45 7.03 6.09
C HIS A 564 9.40 6.08 5.45
N VAL A 565 9.63 4.76 5.47
CA VAL A 565 8.62 3.77 5.10
C VAL A 565 7.42 3.86 6.06
N GLY A 566 7.68 3.97 7.37
CA GLY A 566 6.65 4.20 8.38
C GLY A 566 5.88 5.51 8.16
N GLN A 567 6.58 6.61 7.85
CA GLN A 567 5.92 7.88 7.51
C GLN A 567 5.02 7.75 6.28
N LEU A 568 5.48 7.10 5.20
CA LEU A 568 4.70 6.88 3.98
C LEU A 568 3.46 6.01 4.24
N LEU A 569 3.60 4.94 5.01
CA LEU A 569 2.48 4.09 5.43
C LEU A 569 1.38 4.93 6.12
N ALA A 570 1.75 5.64 7.19
CA ALA A 570 0.81 6.44 7.97
C ALA A 570 0.21 7.60 7.16
N LEU A 571 0.97 8.18 6.23
CA LEU A 571 0.50 9.23 5.33
C LEU A 571 -0.68 8.73 4.51
N TYR A 572 -0.57 7.56 3.88
CA TYR A 572 -1.66 6.99 3.08
C TYR A 572 -2.81 6.50 3.94
N GLU A 573 -2.57 5.93 5.13
CA GLU A 573 -3.63 5.58 6.09
C GLU A 573 -4.52 6.78 6.42
N HIS A 574 -3.89 7.93 6.72
CA HIS A 574 -4.61 9.16 7.06
C HIS A 574 -5.24 9.83 5.84
N ARG A 575 -4.58 9.81 4.68
CA ARG A 575 -5.15 10.32 3.42
C ARG A 575 -6.48 9.62 3.11
N THR A 576 -6.50 8.30 3.18
CA THR A 576 -7.70 7.48 2.95
C THR A 576 -8.79 7.81 3.99
N ALA A 577 -8.42 7.97 5.27
CA ALA A 577 -9.37 8.34 6.32
C ALA A 577 -9.98 9.74 6.10
N VAL A 578 -9.18 10.73 5.69
CA VAL A 578 -9.65 12.09 5.37
C VAL A 578 -10.74 12.05 4.31
N GLN A 579 -10.53 11.33 3.21
CA GLN A 579 -11.52 11.23 2.14
C GLN A 579 -12.84 10.61 2.64
N GLY A 580 -12.76 9.48 3.34
CA GLY A 580 -13.96 8.84 3.89
C GLY A 580 -14.70 9.74 4.89
N PHE A 581 -13.98 10.49 5.72
CA PHE A 581 -14.59 11.46 6.63
C PHE A 581 -15.31 12.59 5.90
N VAL A 582 -14.74 13.11 4.81
CA VAL A 582 -15.34 14.19 4.01
C VAL A 582 -16.54 13.68 3.20
N TRP A 583 -16.48 12.46 2.68
CA TRP A 583 -17.61 11.82 1.99
C TRP A 583 -18.70 11.28 2.93
N ASP A 584 -18.50 11.38 4.24
CA ASP A 584 -19.35 10.82 5.31
C ASP A 584 -19.58 9.30 5.18
N LEU A 585 -18.54 8.56 4.79
CA LEU A 585 -18.52 7.11 4.64
C LEU A 585 -17.99 6.42 5.90
N ASN A 586 -18.20 5.10 6.00
CA ASN A 586 -17.44 4.25 6.91
C ASN A 586 -16.19 3.70 6.20
N SER A 587 -15.02 4.27 6.43
CA SER A 587 -13.76 3.75 5.87
C SER A 587 -13.28 2.43 6.50
N PHE A 588 -13.97 1.93 7.52
CA PHE A 588 -13.42 0.92 8.42
C PHE A 588 -14.18 -0.41 8.44
N ASP A 589 -15.33 -0.49 7.75
CA ASP A 589 -16.02 -1.74 7.45
C ASP A 589 -15.70 -2.26 6.03
N GLN A 590 -16.22 -3.44 5.68
CA GLN A 590 -16.07 -4.06 4.36
C GLN A 590 -17.21 -5.03 4.01
N TRP A 591 -18.47 -4.67 4.23
CA TRP A 591 -19.62 -5.57 4.00
C TRP A 591 -19.70 -6.16 2.57
N GLY A 592 -19.15 -5.46 1.58
CA GLY A 592 -19.13 -5.89 0.18
C GLY A 592 -18.46 -7.24 -0.09
N VAL A 593 -17.59 -7.74 0.80
CA VAL A 593 -16.88 -9.01 0.58
C VAL A 593 -17.68 -10.25 1.02
N GLU A 594 -18.78 -10.09 1.76
CA GLU A 594 -19.46 -11.21 2.42
C GLU A 594 -20.31 -12.06 1.46
N LEU A 595 -20.92 -11.46 0.43
CA LEU A 595 -21.76 -12.19 -0.52
C LEU A 595 -20.96 -13.26 -1.28
N GLY A 596 -19.76 -12.91 -1.76
CA GLY A 596 -18.87 -13.84 -2.47
C GLY A 596 -18.49 -15.03 -1.60
N LYS A 597 -18.10 -14.78 -0.33
CA LYS A 597 -17.77 -15.83 0.64
C LYS A 597 -18.94 -16.80 0.86
N LYS A 598 -20.16 -16.27 1.05
CA LYS A 598 -21.36 -17.10 1.25
C LYS A 598 -21.68 -17.96 0.03
N LEU A 599 -21.58 -17.39 -1.17
CA LEU A 599 -21.80 -18.13 -2.42
C LEU A 599 -20.73 -19.22 -2.62
N ALA A 600 -19.46 -18.94 -2.32
CA ALA A 600 -18.37 -19.90 -2.42
C ALA A 600 -18.57 -21.13 -1.51
N LEU A 601 -19.11 -20.96 -0.30
CA LEU A 601 -19.47 -22.08 0.57
C LEU A 601 -20.51 -23.00 -0.09
N GLY A 602 -21.55 -22.43 -0.72
CA GLY A 602 -22.54 -23.22 -1.46
C GLY A 602 -21.94 -23.93 -2.68
N ILE A 603 -20.97 -23.33 -3.36
CA ILE A 603 -20.24 -23.97 -4.45
C ILE A 603 -19.35 -25.11 -3.93
N LYS A 604 -18.72 -24.94 -2.78
CA LYS A 604 -17.91 -25.99 -2.13
C LYS A 604 -18.73 -27.25 -1.89
N ASP A 605 -19.93 -27.12 -1.32
CA ASP A 605 -20.81 -28.26 -1.08
C ASP A 605 -21.20 -28.97 -2.38
N LYS A 606 -21.54 -28.18 -3.42
CA LYS A 606 -21.84 -28.69 -4.77
C LYS A 606 -20.64 -29.43 -5.41
N LEU A 607 -19.43 -28.94 -5.20
CA LEU A 607 -18.21 -29.63 -5.65
C LEU A 607 -17.98 -30.93 -4.87
N VAL A 608 -18.20 -30.95 -3.56
CA VAL A 608 -18.13 -32.19 -2.76
C VAL A 608 -19.17 -33.22 -3.25
N GLU A 609 -20.37 -32.79 -3.60
CA GLU A 609 -21.39 -33.64 -4.21
C GLU A 609 -20.95 -34.19 -5.58
N GLY A 610 -20.50 -33.31 -6.47
CA GLY A 610 -20.01 -33.69 -7.80
C GLY A 610 -18.81 -34.64 -7.73
N ARG A 611 -17.84 -34.36 -6.87
CA ARG A 611 -16.67 -35.23 -6.60
C ARG A 611 -17.04 -36.54 -5.90
N ALA A 612 -18.25 -36.66 -5.35
CA ALA A 612 -18.84 -37.91 -4.88
C ALA A 612 -19.72 -38.60 -5.96
N GLY A 613 -19.74 -38.10 -7.19
CA GLY A 613 -20.51 -38.67 -8.31
C GLY A 613 -22.00 -38.37 -8.28
N ARG A 614 -22.43 -37.42 -7.43
CA ARG A 614 -23.82 -36.99 -7.34
C ARG A 614 -24.10 -35.89 -8.35
N THR A 615 -25.35 -35.80 -8.80
CA THR A 615 -25.78 -34.76 -9.72
C THR A 615 -25.65 -33.38 -9.07
N ILE A 616 -24.89 -32.49 -9.70
CA ILE A 616 -24.71 -31.12 -9.24
C ILE A 616 -25.97 -30.31 -9.53
N LYS A 617 -26.55 -29.72 -8.49
CA LYS A 617 -27.60 -28.70 -8.60
C LYS A 617 -26.96 -27.33 -8.47
N ALA A 618 -27.27 -26.41 -9.37
CA ALA A 618 -26.84 -25.01 -9.26
C ALA A 618 -27.97 -24.06 -9.63
N ASP A 619 -27.94 -22.87 -9.05
CA ASP A 619 -29.07 -21.93 -9.05
C ASP A 619 -29.26 -21.22 -10.39
N ASN A 620 -28.23 -21.22 -11.24
CA ASN A 620 -28.31 -20.68 -12.60
C ASN A 620 -27.68 -21.64 -13.64
N PRO A 621 -28.17 -21.65 -14.89
CA PRO A 621 -27.70 -22.57 -15.93
C PRO A 621 -26.23 -22.36 -16.34
N SER A 622 -25.69 -21.15 -16.21
CA SER A 622 -24.29 -20.85 -16.59
C SER A 622 -23.32 -21.52 -15.62
N THR A 623 -23.48 -21.26 -14.31
CA THR A 623 -22.69 -21.90 -13.26
C THR A 623 -22.88 -23.41 -13.28
N LYS A 624 -24.11 -23.91 -13.51
CA LYS A 624 -24.34 -25.36 -13.66
C LYS A 624 -23.45 -25.96 -14.74
N ARG A 625 -23.46 -25.36 -15.94
CA ARG A 625 -22.70 -25.86 -17.08
C ARG A 625 -21.20 -25.88 -16.81
N LEU A 626 -20.67 -24.83 -16.18
CA LEU A 626 -19.24 -24.75 -15.83
C LEU A 626 -18.87 -25.74 -14.73
N LEU A 627 -19.71 -25.93 -13.71
CA LEU A 627 -19.46 -26.93 -12.66
C LEU A 627 -19.50 -28.36 -13.21
N ASP A 628 -20.49 -28.67 -14.05
CA ASP A 628 -20.60 -29.98 -14.70
C ASP A 628 -19.35 -30.25 -15.55
N TYR A 629 -18.90 -29.27 -16.34
CA TYR A 629 -17.65 -29.38 -17.12
C TYR A 629 -16.43 -29.59 -16.21
N TYR A 630 -16.23 -28.73 -15.21
CA TYR A 630 -15.09 -28.80 -14.29
C TYR A 630 -14.98 -30.14 -13.54
N VAL A 631 -16.11 -30.68 -13.06
CA VAL A 631 -16.12 -31.96 -12.33
C VAL A 631 -15.90 -33.15 -13.27
N ASN A 632 -16.50 -33.12 -14.47
CA ASN A 632 -16.41 -34.25 -15.40
C ASN A 632 -15.06 -34.33 -16.11
N SER A 633 -14.45 -33.20 -16.50
CA SER A 633 -13.15 -33.21 -17.22
C SER A 633 -12.01 -33.77 -16.38
N VAL A 634 -12.02 -33.54 -15.06
CA VAL A 634 -10.97 -34.10 -14.18
C VAL A 634 -11.08 -35.62 -14.05
N ASN A 635 -12.29 -36.19 -14.19
CA ASN A 635 -12.44 -37.65 -14.18
C ASN A 635 -11.95 -38.29 -15.50
N GLU A 636 -12.01 -37.56 -16.62
CA GLU A 636 -11.55 -38.05 -17.93
C GLU A 636 -10.02 -38.19 -17.99
N ASP A 637 -9.27 -37.24 -17.42
CA ASP A 637 -7.81 -37.29 -17.37
C ASP A 637 -7.29 -38.42 -16.46
N GLU A 638 -7.96 -38.69 -15.32
CA GLU A 638 -7.63 -39.84 -14.44
C GLU A 638 -7.97 -41.19 -15.10
N GLU A 639 -9.00 -41.27 -15.94
CA GLU A 639 -9.35 -42.48 -16.70
C GLU A 639 -8.36 -42.75 -17.87
N GLU A 640 -7.80 -41.70 -18.49
CA GLU A 640 -6.73 -41.85 -19.49
C GLU A 640 -5.38 -42.21 -18.86
N GLU A 641 -5.00 -41.66 -17.70
CA GLU A 641 -3.77 -42.08 -16.99
C GLU A 641 -3.84 -43.50 -16.42
N THR A 642 -5.03 -43.98 -16.03
CA THR A 642 -5.21 -45.35 -15.50
C THR A 642 -5.56 -46.40 -16.56
N GLY A 643 -5.62 -46.01 -17.85
CA GLY A 643 -5.81 -46.94 -18.97
C GLY A 643 -7.22 -47.56 -19.07
N ARG A 644 -8.25 -46.96 -18.46
CA ARG A 644 -9.64 -47.43 -18.58
C ARG A 644 -10.42 -46.62 -19.61
N LYS A 645 -10.18 -46.89 -20.90
CA LYS A 645 -11.20 -46.57 -21.91
C LYS A 645 -12.32 -47.61 -21.84
N GLN A 646 -13.48 -47.25 -21.28
CA GLN A 646 -14.72 -47.95 -21.66
C GLN A 646 -15.31 -47.27 -22.91
N PRO A 647 -15.46 -47.98 -24.03
CA PRO A 647 -16.17 -47.43 -25.17
C PRO A 647 -17.68 -47.61 -25.00
N GLY A 648 -18.43 -46.54 -25.28
CA GLY A 648 -19.72 -46.66 -25.96
C GLY A 648 -20.96 -46.28 -25.17
N TRP A 649 -21.72 -45.35 -25.76
CA TRP A 649 -23.16 -45.20 -25.54
C TRP A 649 -23.92 -46.55 -25.71
N GLY A 650 -24.79 -46.90 -24.76
CA GLY A 650 -25.76 -47.98 -24.92
C GLY A 650 -26.38 -48.47 -23.59
N LYS A 651 -27.71 -48.54 -23.53
CA LYS A 651 -28.53 -48.89 -22.34
C LYS A 651 -28.40 -50.36 -21.88
N ASN A 652 -28.70 -50.57 -20.58
CA ASN A 652 -29.24 -51.75 -19.87
C ASN A 652 -28.28 -52.75 -19.13
N GLY A 653 -28.13 -52.52 -17.81
CA GLY A 653 -28.08 -53.51 -16.69
C GLY A 653 -26.80 -54.34 -16.43
N PRO A 654 -26.66 -55.01 -15.26
CA PRO A 654 -26.93 -54.59 -13.88
C PRO A 654 -25.67 -54.65 -12.97
N ALA A 655 -25.77 -53.99 -11.80
CA ALA A 655 -25.00 -54.13 -10.55
C ALA A 655 -23.58 -54.76 -10.56
N GLY A 656 -22.58 -53.97 -10.15
CA GLY A 656 -21.30 -54.53 -9.70
C GLY A 656 -20.23 -53.53 -9.27
N SER A 657 -19.87 -53.60 -7.99
CA SER A 657 -18.67 -53.10 -7.31
C SER A 657 -18.67 -51.65 -6.78
N ASP A 658 -18.97 -51.57 -5.47
CA ASP A 658 -18.48 -50.53 -4.57
C ASP A 658 -16.95 -50.54 -4.55
N PHE A 659 -16.33 -49.48 -5.07
CA PHE A 659 -14.97 -49.11 -4.70
C PHE A 659 -15.04 -47.76 -3.99
N ALA A 660 -14.76 -47.79 -2.68
CA ALA A 660 -14.58 -46.61 -1.88
C ALA A 660 -13.48 -45.72 -2.50
N ARG A 661 -13.84 -44.48 -2.83
CA ARG A 661 -12.93 -43.47 -3.36
C ARG A 661 -11.87 -43.16 -2.31
N GLN A 662 -10.59 -43.34 -2.63
CA GLN A 662 -9.53 -42.73 -1.85
C GLN A 662 -9.55 -41.22 -2.11
N PRO A 663 -9.36 -40.38 -1.07
CA PRO A 663 -9.11 -38.95 -1.27
C PRO A 663 -7.86 -38.74 -2.14
N PRO A 664 -7.72 -37.57 -2.79
CA PRO A 664 -6.52 -37.27 -3.58
C PRO A 664 -5.27 -37.58 -2.76
N GLN A 665 -4.33 -38.30 -3.38
CA GLN A 665 -3.04 -38.64 -2.77
C GLN A 665 -2.37 -37.35 -2.26
N PRO A 666 -1.82 -37.34 -1.04
CA PRO A 666 -1.12 -36.17 -0.53
C PRO A 666 0.02 -35.80 -1.49
N HIS A 667 0.12 -34.51 -1.82
CA HIS A 667 1.20 -33.97 -2.63
C HIS A 667 2.52 -34.14 -1.86
N ASN A 668 3.24 -35.25 -2.11
CA ASN A 668 4.48 -35.54 -1.41
C ASN A 668 5.61 -34.65 -1.94
N LEU A 669 5.86 -33.53 -1.25
CA LEU A 669 6.97 -32.61 -1.56
C LEU A 669 8.36 -33.21 -1.24
N LYS A 670 8.44 -34.40 -0.61
CA LYS A 670 9.73 -35.04 -0.31
C LYS A 670 10.52 -35.48 -1.55
N ASP A 671 9.85 -35.89 -2.63
CA ASP A 671 10.49 -36.66 -3.71
C ASP A 671 11.25 -35.83 -4.76
N ARG A 672 11.29 -34.50 -4.65
CA ARG A 672 11.94 -33.64 -5.65
C ARG A 672 13.34 -33.13 -5.28
N GLY A 673 13.82 -33.40 -4.06
CA GLY A 673 15.15 -32.99 -3.59
C GLY A 673 16.34 -33.89 -3.98
N THR A 674 16.11 -35.06 -4.57
CA THR A 674 17.16 -36.09 -4.80
C THR A 674 17.56 -36.30 -6.26
N LYS A 675 17.67 -35.24 -7.07
CA LYS A 675 18.34 -35.30 -8.38
C LYS A 675 19.10 -34.02 -8.74
N LEU A 676 20.15 -33.71 -7.99
CA LEU A 676 21.28 -32.92 -8.48
C LEU A 676 22.56 -33.57 -7.91
N ASN A 677 23.18 -34.42 -8.73
CA ASN A 677 24.57 -34.86 -8.62
C ASN A 677 25.32 -34.29 -9.82
#